data_AF-A0A955NU60-F1
#
_entry.id   AF-A0A955NU60-F1
#
_cell.length_a   1.000
_cell.length_b   1.000
_cell.length_c   1.000
_cell.angle_alpha   90.00
_cell.angle_beta   90.00
_cell.angle_gamma   90.00
#
_symmetry.space_group_name_H-M   'P 1'
#
loop_
_entity.id
_entity.type
_entity.pdbx_description
1 polymer ?
#
loop_
_entity_poly.entity_id
_entity_poly.type
_entity_poly.pdbx_seq_one_letter_code
_entity_poly.pdbx_strand_id
1 'polypeptide(L)'
;MPTFPDLRHDIRERLSYDNSLGELKYKGIMTKKERDMIKALVTGSTDDETKFRDAVEQLYRWTNEFNVSVFLDELPDCFMGDLDNVLTPPLSDRLIYNEEMKKLIWQKQITVDETPVTMTEMDRSDLRDACDDPDWKSIINDLYDSANNPHTFLLGPHITVSAGGSTVEPGNPQWASVAFTDSNMVEIFKVECSPAPGEIDVLEPDCFFDEKVTLHWSGDGGGKLDQMYFHWQVSDVSGSRPAGDYDDSFWIDVTSPNGQQGLNDLTVGGPGLQTVSDFWYRLRYRHPDICDGEWSDFTEPKLKEGWIKRVLAGLNLFDQRIDVSDPTAPIATYSDVIQELGPRFEGVVALNCTPDYVNELGLIEAYESVLIRAMEYTIDAVPPETNESVDQALELMSGRLAEFYSLLGDEAYSDAIDPTIALSGDINEVNASSMYSFKDQVPNLLAEELGLLRGTSKMDVGDITIPREIEPLVTHIYNRLPWNFTLGDGQTTYVQNYNILDVNGDGTIDAVDALFRYPQGHGDSWGHYVRALRYYYDLLRHPVFEWSNQSEAVNVNGRAVAVNYQHERAFAELAAKKAEAAQNLVEATYRSYWVDDPEAIWQGYRDSNEERAWGVSEWGRRAASGAYFDWVVANSVIPATDTAPEHEGTIER
;
A
#
# COMPACT_ATOMS: atom_id res chain seq x y z
N MET A 1 54.74 23.85 56.72
CA MET A 1 53.42 23.54 57.33
C MET A 1 52.76 24.87 57.68
N PRO A 2 51.53 25.17 57.23
CA PRO A 2 50.90 26.44 57.58
C PRO A 2 50.55 26.45 59.08
N THR A 3 50.64 27.60 59.73
CA THR A 3 50.32 27.74 61.15
C THR A 3 48.81 27.91 61.37
N PHE A 4 48.32 27.57 62.57
CA PHE A 4 46.90 27.53 62.96
C PHE A 4 46.05 28.76 62.53
N PRO A 5 46.57 30.00 62.48
CA PRO A 5 45.82 31.16 61.98
C PRO A 5 45.58 31.16 60.46
N ASP A 6 46.52 30.67 59.65
CA ASP A 6 46.45 30.69 58.19
C ASP A 6 45.41 29.67 57.67
N LEU A 7 45.25 28.55 58.37
CA LEU A 7 44.27 27.51 58.01
C LEU A 7 42.82 27.91 58.37
N ARG A 8 42.63 28.76 59.38
CA ARG A 8 41.31 29.27 59.78
C ARG A 8 40.75 30.30 58.78
N HIS A 9 41.64 30.98 58.06
CA HIS A 9 41.27 31.88 56.96
C HIS A 9 40.84 31.06 55.73
N ASP A 10 41.59 30.01 55.39
CA ASP A 10 41.33 29.13 54.24
C ASP A 10 39.99 28.35 54.37
N ILE A 11 39.64 27.89 55.59
CA ILE A 11 38.32 27.26 55.85
C ILE A 11 37.17 28.27 55.74
N ARG A 12 37.39 29.55 56.12
CA ARG A 12 36.39 30.62 55.98
C ARG A 12 36.19 31.10 54.55
N GLU A 13 37.16 30.94 53.66
CA GLU A 13 36.98 31.22 52.23
C GLU A 13 36.23 30.08 51.51
N ARG A 14 36.31 28.86 52.05
CA ARG A 14 35.56 27.70 51.55
C ARG A 14 34.17 27.55 52.18
N LEU A 15 33.93 28.14 53.34
CA LEU A 15 32.61 28.28 53.97
C LEU A 15 32.02 29.66 53.68
N SER A 16 31.04 29.77 52.79
CA SER A 16 30.36 31.04 52.50
C SER A 16 28.89 31.01 52.92
N TYR A 17 28.44 32.07 53.60
CA TYR A 17 27.03 32.28 53.94
C TYR A 17 26.45 33.33 52.98
N ASP A 18 25.46 32.95 52.18
CA ASP A 18 24.85 33.85 51.19
C ASP A 18 23.66 34.58 51.82
N ASN A 19 23.84 35.87 52.13
CA ASN A 19 22.83 36.68 52.79
C ASN A 19 21.58 36.95 51.92
N SER A 20 21.63 36.72 50.60
CA SER A 20 20.48 36.89 49.71
C SER A 20 19.54 35.69 49.69
N LEU A 21 20.07 34.51 50.02
CA LEU A 21 19.37 33.21 49.98
C LEU A 21 19.25 32.55 51.36
N GLY A 22 20.04 32.96 52.36
CA GLY A 22 19.98 32.43 53.73
C GLY A 22 20.70 31.09 53.93
N GLU A 23 21.55 30.68 52.99
CA GLU A 23 22.19 29.34 52.94
C GLU A 23 23.66 29.33 53.43
N LEU A 24 24.12 28.20 53.97
CA LEU A 24 25.51 27.95 54.40
C LEU A 24 26.19 26.93 53.46
N LYS A 25 27.22 27.34 52.71
CA LYS A 25 27.86 26.54 51.65
C LYS A 25 29.30 26.15 52.01
N TYR A 26 29.70 24.90 51.77
CA TYR A 26 31.12 24.47 51.81
C TYR A 26 31.61 24.08 50.41
N LYS A 27 32.72 24.68 49.96
CA LYS A 27 33.22 24.56 48.59
C LYS A 27 34.43 23.60 48.52
N GLY A 28 34.20 22.38 48.02
CA GLY A 28 35.24 21.38 47.70
C GLY A 28 35.25 20.12 48.59
N ILE A 29 36.17 19.19 48.31
CA ILE A 29 36.34 17.94 49.09
C ILE A 29 36.91 18.28 50.47
N MET A 30 36.18 17.92 51.54
CA MET A 30 36.62 18.15 52.91
C MET A 30 37.71 17.15 53.30
N THR A 31 38.89 17.60 53.68
CA THR A 31 39.98 16.69 54.07
C THR A 31 39.81 16.17 55.49
N LYS A 32 40.40 15.00 55.78
CA LYS A 32 40.32 14.35 57.10
C LYS A 32 40.79 15.27 58.22
N LYS A 33 41.83 16.06 57.93
CA LYS A 33 42.42 17.02 58.85
C LYS A 33 41.49 18.21 59.14
N GLU A 34 40.72 18.66 58.16
CA GLU A 34 39.73 19.75 58.33
C GLU A 34 38.53 19.30 59.16
N ARG A 35 37.99 18.11 58.87
CA ARG A 35 36.93 17.48 59.69
C ARG A 35 37.35 17.38 61.17
N ASP A 36 38.53 16.83 61.43
CA ASP A 36 39.00 16.59 62.80
C ASP A 36 39.24 17.93 63.55
N MET A 37 39.63 18.99 62.84
CA MET A 37 39.79 20.34 63.41
C MET A 37 38.46 21.06 63.67
N ILE A 38 37.47 20.90 62.79
CA ILE A 38 36.11 21.48 62.98
C ILE A 38 35.43 20.82 64.18
N LYS A 39 35.58 19.50 64.32
CA LYS A 39 35.11 18.77 65.50
C LYS A 39 35.78 19.22 66.80
N ALA A 40 37.06 19.61 66.72
CA ALA A 40 37.83 20.08 67.88
C ALA A 40 37.48 21.52 68.33
N LEU A 41 36.74 22.29 67.54
CA LEU A 41 36.24 23.62 67.92
C LEU A 41 35.06 23.56 68.90
N VAL A 42 34.41 22.40 69.01
CA VAL A 42 33.28 22.15 69.90
C VAL A 42 33.72 21.15 70.97
N THR A 43 33.91 21.59 72.21
CA THR A 43 34.61 20.83 73.26
C THR A 43 33.72 20.29 74.39
N GLY A 44 32.42 20.57 74.41
CA GLY A 44 31.48 20.07 75.42
C GLY A 44 30.84 18.73 75.04
N SER A 45 29.86 18.29 75.82
CA SER A 45 29.22 16.96 75.69
C SER A 45 27.70 17.02 75.79
N THR A 46 27.10 18.13 75.37
CA THR A 46 25.65 18.22 75.19
C THR A 46 25.21 17.43 73.95
N ASP A 47 23.93 17.04 73.92
CA ASP A 47 23.37 16.25 72.82
C ASP A 47 23.50 16.99 71.48
N ASP A 48 23.30 18.31 71.49
CA ASP A 48 23.42 19.19 70.32
C ASP A 48 24.87 19.29 69.79
N GLU A 49 25.85 19.32 70.69
CA GLU A 49 27.27 19.33 70.31
C GLU A 49 27.73 17.98 69.75
N THR A 50 27.06 16.90 70.16
CA THR A 50 27.29 15.54 69.65
C THR A 50 26.69 15.39 68.25
N LYS A 51 25.45 15.87 68.05
CA LYS A 51 24.79 15.96 66.74
C LYS A 51 25.57 16.82 65.75
N PHE A 52 26.15 17.95 66.19
CA PHE A 52 27.00 18.77 65.35
C PHE A 52 28.27 18.03 64.88
N ARG A 53 28.92 17.26 65.78
CA ARG A 53 30.08 16.43 65.39
C ARG A 53 29.68 15.31 64.43
N ASP A 54 28.50 14.73 64.57
CA ASP A 54 28.03 13.68 63.66
C ASP A 54 27.64 14.23 62.28
N ALA A 55 27.04 15.43 62.23
CA ALA A 55 26.78 16.14 60.98
C ALA A 55 28.08 16.46 60.21
N VAL A 56 29.13 16.93 60.91
CA VAL A 56 30.46 17.18 60.31
C VAL A 56 31.12 15.87 59.86
N GLU A 57 30.86 14.73 60.52
CA GLU A 57 31.34 13.42 60.08
C GLU A 57 30.65 12.97 58.79
N GLN A 58 29.33 13.13 58.70
CA GLN A 58 28.55 12.77 57.51
C GLN A 58 28.94 13.65 56.32
N LEU A 59 29.11 14.96 56.53
CA LEU A 59 29.54 15.89 55.47
C LEU A 59 30.94 15.53 54.93
N TYR A 60 31.86 15.11 55.81
CA TYR A 60 33.17 14.60 55.40
C TYR A 60 33.07 13.31 54.58
N ARG A 61 32.18 12.37 54.96
CA ARG A 61 31.97 11.12 54.21
C ARG A 61 31.39 11.40 52.84
N TRP A 62 30.35 12.22 52.75
CA TRP A 62 29.69 12.52 51.49
C TRP A 62 30.59 13.24 50.48
N THR A 63 31.40 14.20 50.95
CA THR A 63 32.34 14.91 50.06
C THR A 63 33.49 14.03 49.56
N ASN A 64 33.89 12.97 50.28
CA ASN A 64 34.98 12.07 49.86
C ASN A 64 34.51 10.79 49.15
N GLU A 65 33.32 10.27 49.45
CA GLU A 65 32.80 9.06 48.81
C GLU A 65 32.08 9.36 47.49
N PHE A 66 31.43 10.52 47.37
CA PHE A 66 30.57 10.82 46.23
C PHE A 66 31.01 12.03 45.40
N ASN A 67 31.98 12.83 45.89
CA ASN A 67 32.49 14.04 45.21
C ASN A 67 31.37 15.04 44.83
N VAL A 68 30.37 15.21 45.71
CA VAL A 68 29.20 16.09 45.50
C VAL A 68 29.17 17.23 46.52
N SER A 69 28.69 18.41 46.11
CA SER A 69 28.37 19.55 46.98
C SER A 69 26.94 19.40 47.51
N VAL A 70 26.71 19.49 48.82
CA VAL A 70 25.40 19.20 49.45
C VAL A 70 24.74 20.49 49.97
N PHE A 71 23.45 20.67 49.69
CA PHE A 71 22.58 21.75 50.18
C PHE A 71 21.66 21.19 51.29
N LEU A 72 21.39 21.98 52.34
CA LEU A 72 20.76 21.51 53.58
C LEU A 72 19.25 21.79 53.67
N ASP A 73 18.70 22.45 52.66
CA ASP A 73 17.30 22.90 52.53
C ASP A 73 16.43 21.96 51.67
N GLU A 74 16.95 20.78 51.28
CA GLU A 74 16.27 19.78 50.44
C GLU A 74 15.73 18.56 51.23
N LEU A 75 15.54 18.68 52.55
CA LEU A 75 14.99 17.61 53.41
C LEU A 75 13.52 17.90 53.81
N PRO A 76 12.66 16.87 53.96
CA PRO A 76 11.27 17.05 54.38
C PRO A 76 11.16 17.78 55.74
N ASP A 77 10.10 18.58 55.94
CA ASP A 77 9.91 19.40 57.14
C ASP A 77 9.91 18.60 58.45
N CYS A 78 9.52 17.33 58.43
CA CYS A 78 9.57 16.42 59.59
C CYS A 78 10.99 16.04 60.04
N PHE A 79 12.02 16.36 59.25
CA PHE A 79 13.44 16.21 59.62
C PHE A 79 14.12 17.53 60.04
N MET A 80 13.45 18.67 59.88
CA MET A 80 14.00 20.02 60.15
C MET A 80 13.52 20.64 61.48
N GLY A 81 12.62 19.98 62.20
CA GLY A 81 11.90 20.54 63.36
C GLY A 81 12.72 20.97 64.58
N ASP A 82 13.97 20.55 64.71
CA ASP A 82 14.83 20.90 65.87
C ASP A 82 15.81 22.07 65.58
N LEU A 83 15.90 22.56 64.33
CA LEU A 83 16.84 23.62 63.95
C LEU A 83 16.30 25.04 64.20
N ASP A 84 14.99 25.19 64.40
CA ASP A 84 14.28 26.48 64.47
C ASP A 84 14.48 27.25 65.80
N ASN A 85 15.09 26.64 66.82
CA ASN A 85 15.35 27.30 68.11
C ASN A 85 16.70 28.03 68.20
N VAL A 86 17.53 27.99 67.16
CA VAL A 86 18.92 28.52 67.21
C VAL A 86 19.12 29.72 66.29
N LEU A 87 18.24 29.98 65.32
CA LEU A 87 18.39 31.05 64.33
C LEU A 87 17.30 32.12 64.46
N THR A 88 17.71 33.39 64.55
CA THR A 88 16.79 34.54 64.49
C THR A 88 17.12 35.44 63.28
N PRO A 89 16.14 35.73 62.40
CA PRO A 89 14.72 35.31 62.46
C PRO A 89 14.50 33.88 61.92
N PRO A 90 13.38 33.21 62.29
CA PRO A 90 13.07 31.83 61.91
C PRO A 90 12.88 31.64 60.40
N LEU A 91 13.28 30.47 59.88
CA LEU A 91 13.26 30.15 58.44
C LEU A 91 11.84 29.81 57.93
N SER A 92 10.97 29.36 58.84
CA SER A 92 9.59 28.95 58.57
C SER A 92 8.69 30.09 58.04
N ASP A 93 9.06 31.35 58.24
CA ASP A 93 8.29 32.51 57.76
C ASP A 93 8.51 32.84 56.25
N ARG A 94 9.27 32.03 55.49
CA ARG A 94 9.70 32.40 54.12
C ARG A 94 9.50 31.35 53.01
N LEU A 95 8.93 30.18 53.29
CA LEU A 95 8.79 29.12 52.28
C LEU A 95 7.46 29.18 51.52
N ILE A 96 7.54 29.39 50.20
CA ILE A 96 6.49 29.12 49.21
C ILE A 96 6.91 27.82 48.50
N TYR A 97 6.09 26.77 48.59
CA TYR A 97 6.29 25.48 47.93
C TYR A 97 6.55 25.63 46.41
N ASN A 98 7.63 25.04 45.88
CA ASN A 98 7.96 25.02 44.44
C ASN A 98 8.06 23.58 43.88
N GLU A 99 7.58 23.41 42.65
CA GLU A 99 7.49 22.19 41.82
C GLU A 99 8.81 21.42 41.59
N GLU A 100 9.97 21.96 42.00
CA GLU A 100 11.26 21.26 41.88
C GLU A 100 11.45 20.13 42.92
N MET A 101 10.76 20.16 44.07
CA MET A 101 10.82 19.06 45.06
C MET A 101 10.30 17.73 44.51
N LYS A 102 9.35 17.75 43.56
CA LYS A 102 8.81 16.54 42.93
C LYS A 102 9.82 15.85 42.02
N LYS A 103 10.77 16.60 41.42
CA LYS A 103 11.77 16.06 40.49
C LYS A 103 12.91 15.30 41.19
N LEU A 104 13.25 15.68 42.42
CA LEU A 104 14.42 15.13 43.13
C LEU A 104 14.14 13.82 43.87
N ILE A 105 12.91 13.57 44.31
CA ILE A 105 12.52 12.31 44.98
C ILE A 105 12.70 11.10 44.03
N TRP A 106 12.56 11.29 42.72
CA TRP A 106 12.65 10.23 41.71
C TRP A 106 14.05 10.00 41.12
N GLN A 107 15.03 10.88 41.39
CA GLN A 107 16.44 10.63 40.99
C GLN A 107 17.18 9.69 41.97
N LYS A 108 16.61 9.37 43.13
CA LYS A 108 17.13 8.33 44.01
C LYS A 108 16.70 6.94 43.54
N GLN A 109 17.61 6.25 42.87
CA GLN A 109 17.55 4.81 42.62
C GLN A 109 17.28 4.04 43.92
N ILE A 110 16.07 3.49 44.07
CA ILE A 110 15.83 2.35 44.94
C ILE A 110 16.20 1.11 44.12
N THR A 111 17.48 0.75 44.12
CA THR A 111 17.89 -0.63 43.85
C THR A 111 17.92 -1.34 45.19
N VAL A 112 16.81 -2.03 45.51
CA VAL A 112 16.78 -3.04 46.57
C VAL A 112 16.90 -4.38 45.85
N ASP A 113 17.80 -5.22 46.36
CA ASP A 113 18.22 -6.50 45.82
C ASP A 113 17.07 -7.34 45.22
N GLU A 114 17.30 -7.81 44.00
CA GLU A 114 16.76 -9.03 43.38
C GLU A 114 15.43 -9.58 43.95
N THR A 115 14.33 -8.82 43.84
CA THR A 115 12.93 -9.29 43.71
C THR A 115 12.01 -8.08 43.48
N PRO A 116 11.01 -8.15 42.60
CA PRO A 116 10.03 -7.08 42.44
C PRO A 116 9.05 -7.14 43.62
N VAL A 117 9.15 -6.17 44.52
CA VAL A 117 8.32 -6.13 45.73
C VAL A 117 6.94 -5.59 45.37
N THR A 118 5.93 -6.47 45.41
CA THR A 118 4.56 -6.03 45.70
C THR A 118 4.61 -5.33 47.06
N MET A 119 4.24 -4.04 47.14
CA MET A 119 4.31 -3.30 48.40
C MET A 119 3.40 -3.99 49.41
N THR A 120 3.99 -4.63 50.43
CA THR A 120 3.20 -5.38 51.40
C THR A 120 2.44 -4.42 52.30
N GLU A 121 1.38 -4.89 52.96
CA GLU A 121 0.60 -4.04 53.88
C GLU A 121 1.48 -3.49 55.02
N MET A 122 2.56 -4.21 55.34
CA MET A 122 3.58 -3.81 56.30
C MET A 122 4.46 -2.67 55.77
N ASP A 123 4.95 -2.79 54.53
CA ASP A 123 5.75 -1.74 53.88
C ASP A 123 4.94 -0.45 53.69
N ARG A 124 3.64 -0.57 53.34
CA ARG A 124 2.73 0.58 53.29
C ARG A 124 2.64 1.26 54.65
N SER A 125 2.46 0.48 55.72
CA SER A 125 2.33 1.03 57.07
C SER A 125 3.62 1.73 57.48
N ASP A 126 4.77 1.09 57.29
CA ASP A 126 6.07 1.62 57.71
C ASP A 126 6.42 2.92 56.95
N LEU A 127 6.15 2.97 55.63
CA LEU A 127 6.37 4.17 54.83
C LEU A 127 5.38 5.28 55.16
N ARG A 128 4.11 4.94 55.39
CA ARG A 128 3.07 5.91 55.78
C ARG A 128 3.33 6.49 57.17
N ASP A 129 3.90 5.69 58.06
CA ASP A 129 4.19 6.08 59.45
C ASP A 129 5.57 6.75 59.58
N ALA A 130 6.40 6.73 58.53
CA ALA A 130 7.67 7.43 58.46
C ALA A 130 7.54 8.96 58.36
N CYS A 131 6.37 9.47 57.95
CA CYS A 131 6.09 10.90 57.88
C CYS A 131 4.60 11.18 58.12
N ASP A 132 4.31 12.12 59.03
CA ASP A 132 2.93 12.45 59.41
C ASP A 132 2.18 13.38 58.43
N ASP A 133 2.82 13.70 57.29
CA ASP A 133 2.27 14.56 56.24
C ASP A 133 1.07 13.90 55.52
N PRO A 134 -0.11 14.55 55.43
CA PRO A 134 -1.29 14.00 54.76
C PRO A 134 -1.09 13.66 53.28
N ASP A 135 -0.33 14.47 52.55
CA ASP A 135 -0.08 14.29 51.12
C ASP A 135 0.89 13.11 50.90
N TRP A 136 1.91 12.99 51.75
CA TRP A 136 2.77 11.80 51.79
C TRP A 136 1.97 10.53 52.04
N LYS A 137 1.08 10.55 53.04
CA LYS A 137 0.24 9.40 53.36
C LYS A 137 -0.71 9.04 52.22
N SER A 138 -1.24 10.03 51.50
CA SER A 138 -2.07 9.81 50.30
C SER A 138 -1.26 9.12 49.21
N ILE A 139 -0.09 9.64 48.88
CA ILE A 139 0.79 9.09 47.83
C ILE A 139 1.19 7.65 48.14
N ILE A 140 1.51 7.32 49.40
CA ILE A 140 1.86 5.96 49.80
C ILE A 140 0.65 5.00 49.71
N ASN A 141 -0.57 5.47 49.97
CA ASN A 141 -1.77 4.65 49.80
C ASN A 141 -2.09 4.44 48.31
N ASP A 142 -2.01 5.49 47.49
CA ASP A 142 -2.24 5.38 46.04
C ASP A 142 -1.22 4.43 45.41
N LEU A 143 0.05 4.52 45.82
CA LEU A 143 1.12 3.61 45.40
C LEU A 143 0.84 2.15 45.81
N TYR A 144 0.29 1.92 47.01
CA TYR A 144 -0.11 0.59 47.47
C TYR A 144 -1.25 -0.01 46.66
N ASP A 145 -2.27 0.80 46.38
CA ASP A 145 -3.46 0.36 45.66
C ASP A 145 -3.10 0.07 44.19
N SER A 146 -2.26 0.90 43.56
CA SER A 146 -1.73 0.65 42.21
C SER A 146 -0.81 -0.58 42.14
N ALA A 147 0.01 -0.84 43.17
CA ALA A 147 0.87 -2.02 43.22
C ALA A 147 0.09 -3.33 43.40
N ASN A 148 -1.07 -3.28 44.07
CA ASN A 148 -1.91 -4.46 44.35
C ASN A 148 -3.05 -4.67 43.34
N ASN A 149 -3.43 -3.65 42.58
CA ASN A 149 -4.39 -3.75 41.46
C ASN A 149 -3.77 -3.15 40.18
N PRO A 150 -2.77 -3.81 39.58
CA PRO A 150 -2.14 -3.31 38.35
C PRO A 150 -3.17 -3.30 37.20
N HIS A 151 -3.11 -2.26 36.37
CA HIS A 151 -3.88 -2.22 35.14
C HIS A 151 -3.26 -3.20 34.12
N THR A 152 -4.09 -4.06 33.53
CA THR A 152 -3.68 -4.94 32.44
C THR A 152 -3.85 -4.20 31.12
N PHE A 153 -2.77 -4.11 30.34
CA PHE A 153 -2.79 -3.46 29.03
C PHE A 153 -2.10 -4.36 28.00
N LEU A 154 -2.77 -4.61 26.86
CA LEU A 154 -2.14 -5.18 25.68
C LEU A 154 -1.41 -4.04 24.96
N LEU A 155 -0.09 -4.12 24.85
CA LEU A 155 0.70 -3.09 24.15
C LEU A 155 0.25 -3.01 22.69
N GLY A 156 -0.46 -1.93 22.34
CA GLY A 156 -0.86 -1.62 20.98
C GLY A 156 0.29 -1.01 20.16
N PRO A 157 0.12 -0.88 18.83
CA PRO A 157 1.20 -0.55 17.88
C PRO A 157 1.76 0.89 17.96
N HIS A 158 1.30 1.74 18.88
CA HIS A 158 1.62 3.19 18.87
C HIS A 158 2.15 3.75 20.19
N ILE A 159 2.57 2.91 21.15
CA ILE A 159 3.11 3.39 22.43
C ILE A 159 4.57 2.97 22.56
N THR A 160 5.49 3.91 22.32
CA THR A 160 6.90 3.72 22.65
C THR A 160 7.10 3.90 24.15
N VAL A 161 7.32 2.80 24.87
CA VAL A 161 7.60 2.82 26.31
C VAL A 161 9.10 2.68 26.53
N SER A 162 9.77 3.69 27.11
CA SER A 162 11.12 3.50 27.64
C SER A 162 11.02 2.81 29.01
N ALA A 163 10.91 1.49 29.02
CA ALA A 163 10.94 0.71 30.25
C ALA A 163 12.38 0.26 30.55
N GLY A 164 12.85 0.53 31.78
CA GLY A 164 13.99 -0.19 32.34
C GLY A 164 13.50 -1.56 32.82
N GLY A 165 13.59 -2.59 31.97
CA GLY A 165 13.21 -3.94 32.37
C GLY A 165 14.17 -4.51 33.43
N SER A 166 13.64 -5.05 34.53
CA SER A 166 14.40 -5.94 35.41
C SER A 166 14.19 -7.38 34.93
N THR A 167 15.25 -8.06 34.51
CA THR A 167 15.24 -9.50 34.26
C THR A 167 15.04 -10.23 35.59
N VAL A 168 13.87 -10.79 35.81
CA VAL A 168 13.62 -11.77 36.86
C VAL A 168 13.22 -13.08 36.19
N GLU A 169 13.65 -14.19 36.78
CA GLU A 169 13.63 -15.57 36.30
C GLU A 169 12.44 -15.98 35.39
N PRO A 170 12.69 -16.94 34.48
CA PRO A 170 11.67 -17.50 33.57
C PRO A 170 10.42 -17.96 34.34
N GLY A 171 9.25 -17.44 33.95
CA GLY A 171 7.94 -17.78 34.51
C GLY A 171 7.23 -16.74 35.41
N ASN A 172 7.78 -15.54 35.63
CA ASN A 172 7.10 -14.46 36.37
C ASN A 172 6.60 -13.32 35.45
N PRO A 173 5.40 -12.75 35.67
CA PRO A 173 4.93 -11.59 34.91
C PRO A 173 5.87 -10.41 35.15
N GLN A 174 6.35 -9.77 34.09
CA GLN A 174 7.21 -8.59 34.22
C GLN A 174 6.32 -7.39 34.55
N TRP A 175 6.77 -6.44 35.37
CA TRP A 175 6.00 -5.21 35.61
C TRP A 175 6.76 -4.04 35.00
N ALA A 176 6.05 -3.19 34.26
CA ALA A 176 6.60 -1.97 33.68
C ALA A 176 5.92 -0.77 34.35
N SER A 177 6.71 0.18 34.85
CA SER A 177 6.21 1.46 35.32
C SER A 177 6.39 2.51 34.23
N VAL A 178 5.31 3.21 33.88
CA VAL A 178 5.32 4.28 32.88
C VAL A 178 4.82 5.56 33.54
N ALA A 179 5.63 6.62 33.47
CA ALA A 179 5.27 7.93 33.99
C ALA A 179 4.84 8.84 32.83
N PHE A 180 3.60 9.33 32.86
CA PHE A 180 3.12 10.31 31.90
C PHE A 180 3.50 11.72 32.36
N THR A 181 4.09 12.53 31.47
CA THR A 181 4.66 13.84 31.83
C THR A 181 3.62 14.93 32.09
N ASP A 182 2.38 14.74 31.64
CA ASP A 182 1.40 15.82 31.56
C ASP A 182 0.33 15.75 32.66
N SER A 183 0.31 14.65 33.40
CA SER A 183 -0.56 14.42 34.56
C SER A 183 0.21 13.52 35.50
N ASN A 184 0.41 13.96 36.75
CA ASN A 184 1.16 13.31 37.84
C ASN A 184 0.64 11.89 38.24
N MET A 185 0.30 11.03 37.28
CA MET A 185 -0.11 9.65 37.47
C MET A 185 1.04 8.74 37.04
N VAL A 186 1.44 7.88 37.97
CA VAL A 186 2.33 6.74 37.72
C VAL A 186 1.44 5.52 37.73
N GLU A 187 1.29 4.86 36.58
CA GLU A 187 0.56 3.61 36.48
C GLU A 187 1.56 2.44 36.44
N ILE A 188 1.29 1.42 37.26
CA ILE A 188 2.03 0.17 37.27
C ILE A 188 1.28 -0.80 36.38
N PHE A 189 1.94 -1.21 35.30
CA PHE A 189 1.40 -2.19 34.38
C PHE A 189 1.99 -3.56 34.68
N LYS A 190 1.11 -4.56 34.73
CA LYS A 190 1.53 -5.96 34.66
C LYS A 190 1.71 -6.31 33.18
N VAL A 191 2.93 -6.64 32.79
CA VAL A 191 3.27 -7.23 31.49
C VAL A 191 2.93 -8.71 31.59
N GLU A 192 1.98 -9.15 30.76
CA GLU A 192 1.58 -10.55 30.69
C GLU A 192 2.36 -11.30 29.61
N CYS A 193 2.57 -12.59 29.84
CA CYS A 193 3.11 -13.50 28.85
C CYS A 193 1.99 -13.93 27.88
N SER A 194 1.95 -13.22 26.76
CA SER A 194 1.92 -13.69 25.37
C SER A 194 2.30 -12.43 24.58
N PRO A 195 3.39 -12.41 23.79
CA PRO A 195 3.78 -11.19 23.08
C PRO A 195 2.63 -10.72 22.18
N ALA A 196 2.30 -9.43 22.22
CA ALA A 196 1.25 -8.88 21.36
C ALA A 196 1.63 -9.09 19.89
N PRO A 197 0.75 -9.65 19.05
CA PRO A 197 1.13 -10.09 17.70
C PRO A 197 1.63 -8.96 16.79
N GLY A 198 1.18 -7.73 17.02
CA GLY A 198 1.45 -6.57 16.14
C GLY A 198 0.60 -6.60 14.87
N GLU A 199 0.98 -5.79 13.88
CA GLU A 199 0.35 -5.75 12.56
C GLU A 199 1.40 -5.95 11.45
N ILE A 200 0.93 -6.39 10.28
CA ILE A 200 1.71 -6.41 9.04
C ILE A 200 1.30 -5.20 8.20
N ASP A 201 2.28 -4.36 7.88
CA ASP A 201 2.16 -3.27 6.93
C ASP A 201 2.67 -3.71 5.55
N VAL A 202 1.90 -3.40 4.50
CA VAL A 202 2.28 -3.66 3.11
C VAL A 202 2.93 -2.40 2.55
N LEU A 203 4.23 -2.47 2.28
CA LEU A 203 5.02 -1.40 1.68
C LEU A 203 5.12 -1.63 0.18
N GLU A 204 4.27 -0.93 -0.56
CA GLU A 204 4.26 -0.93 -2.01
C GLU A 204 5.33 0.03 -2.58
N PRO A 205 5.92 -0.29 -3.73
CA PRO A 205 6.85 0.58 -4.41
C PRO A 205 6.12 1.77 -5.07
N ASP A 206 6.80 2.91 -5.19
CA ASP A 206 6.24 4.10 -5.87
C ASP A 206 5.86 3.81 -7.33
N CYS A 207 6.61 2.91 -7.98
CA CYS A 207 6.34 2.49 -9.34
C CYS A 207 5.43 1.25 -9.36
N PHE A 208 4.22 1.38 -9.88
CA PHE A 208 3.26 0.27 -10.01
C PHE A 208 3.75 -0.87 -10.92
N PHE A 209 4.72 -0.62 -11.81
CA PHE A 209 5.39 -1.67 -12.58
C PHE A 209 6.43 -2.47 -11.79
N ASP A 210 6.83 -2.04 -10.59
CA ASP A 210 7.73 -2.82 -9.75
C ASP A 210 6.98 -4.03 -9.15
N GLU A 211 7.55 -5.19 -9.43
CA GLU A 211 7.04 -6.49 -9.01
C GLU A 211 7.20 -6.69 -7.50
N LYS A 212 8.16 -5.99 -6.87
CA LYS A 212 8.53 -6.18 -5.47
C LYS A 212 7.60 -5.46 -4.52
N VAL A 213 7.19 -6.17 -3.46
CA VAL A 213 6.44 -5.63 -2.33
C VAL A 213 7.13 -6.08 -1.06
N THR A 214 7.24 -5.19 -0.07
CA THR A 214 7.81 -5.55 1.23
C THR A 214 6.73 -5.56 2.29
N LEU A 215 6.59 -6.67 2.99
CA LEU A 215 5.74 -6.81 4.17
C LEU A 215 6.59 -6.49 5.39
N HIS A 216 6.17 -5.51 6.18
CA HIS A 216 6.87 -5.04 7.37
C HIS A 216 6.07 -5.39 8.61
N TRP A 217 6.71 -5.98 9.62
CA TRP A 217 6.10 -6.13 10.94
C TRP A 217 6.22 -4.82 11.72
N SER A 218 5.08 -4.28 12.17
CA SER A 218 4.98 -2.94 12.76
C SER A 218 5.62 -2.78 14.15
N GLY A 219 6.13 -3.86 14.74
CA GLY A 219 6.66 -3.84 16.10
C GLY A 219 8.10 -3.34 16.18
N ASP A 220 8.43 -2.62 17.27
CA ASP A 220 9.77 -2.05 17.47
C ASP A 220 10.81 -3.08 17.96
N GLY A 221 10.36 -4.23 18.44
CA GLY A 221 11.20 -5.29 19.02
C GLY A 221 12.09 -4.81 20.16
N GLY A 222 11.75 -3.70 20.84
CA GLY A 222 12.62 -3.04 21.82
C GLY A 222 14.00 -2.64 21.26
N GLY A 223 14.10 -2.42 19.94
CA GLY A 223 15.35 -2.11 19.25
C GLY A 223 16.29 -3.31 19.05
N LYS A 224 15.82 -4.54 19.29
CA LYS A 224 16.61 -5.78 19.17
C LYS A 224 15.97 -6.79 18.21
N LEU A 225 15.50 -6.29 17.06
CA LEU A 225 14.87 -7.11 16.01
C LEU A 225 15.80 -8.25 15.53
N ASP A 226 17.11 -8.04 15.57
CA ASP A 226 18.14 -9.03 15.21
C ASP A 226 18.19 -10.25 16.14
N GLN A 227 17.61 -10.15 17.35
CA GLN A 227 17.58 -11.25 18.35
C GLN A 227 16.24 -12.00 18.33
N MET A 228 15.27 -11.49 17.57
CA MET A 228 13.93 -12.07 17.46
C MET A 228 13.85 -13.08 16.32
N TYR A 229 12.98 -14.06 16.47
CA TYR A 229 12.68 -15.08 15.47
C TYR A 229 11.28 -14.85 14.92
N PHE A 230 11.16 -14.80 13.60
CA PHE A 230 9.92 -14.53 12.88
C PHE A 230 9.47 -15.76 12.10
N HIS A 231 8.19 -16.10 12.21
CA HIS A 231 7.56 -17.20 11.52
C HIS A 231 6.45 -16.69 10.60
N TRP A 232 6.78 -16.54 9.32
CA TRP A 232 5.89 -16.11 8.26
C TRP A 232 5.15 -17.30 7.66
N GLN A 233 3.86 -17.13 7.46
CA GLN A 233 3.00 -18.04 6.72
C GLN A 233 2.22 -17.30 5.64
N VAL A 234 1.89 -18.03 4.58
CA VAL A 234 1.18 -17.51 3.42
C VAL A 234 0.00 -18.42 3.07
N SER A 235 -1.06 -17.85 2.50
CA SER A 235 -2.22 -18.58 1.99
C SER A 235 -2.66 -17.99 0.65
N ASP A 236 -3.03 -18.85 -0.30
CA ASP A 236 -3.49 -18.51 -1.65
C ASP A 236 -5.02 -18.50 -1.79
N VAL A 237 -5.74 -18.56 -0.67
CA VAL A 237 -7.21 -18.52 -0.65
C VAL A 237 -7.70 -17.22 -1.29
N SER A 238 -8.49 -17.37 -2.37
CA SER A 238 -9.10 -16.30 -3.12
C SER A 238 -10.35 -15.73 -2.41
N GLY A 239 -10.62 -14.45 -2.65
CA GLY A 239 -11.90 -13.80 -2.31
C GLY A 239 -12.13 -13.42 -0.85
N SER A 240 -12.19 -14.41 0.05
CA SER A 240 -12.52 -14.18 1.46
C SER A 240 -11.29 -14.27 2.34
N ARG A 241 -11.24 -13.41 3.36
CA ARG A 241 -10.23 -13.49 4.41
C ARG A 241 -10.23 -14.89 5.02
N PRO A 242 -9.09 -15.60 5.07
CA PRO A 242 -9.00 -16.88 5.75
C PRO A 242 -9.48 -16.75 7.20
N ALA A 243 -10.32 -17.68 7.65
CA ALA A 243 -10.81 -17.66 9.03
C ALA A 243 -9.63 -17.70 10.00
N GLY A 244 -9.51 -16.67 10.84
CA GLY A 244 -8.50 -16.61 11.89
C GLY A 244 -8.69 -17.78 12.86
N ASP A 245 -7.61 -18.51 13.10
CA ASP A 245 -7.35 -19.45 14.20
C ASP A 245 -8.01 -20.83 14.26
N TYR A 246 -8.98 -21.20 13.41
CA TYR A 246 -9.62 -22.53 13.54
C TYR A 246 -9.29 -23.55 12.46
N ASP A 247 -8.70 -23.14 11.33
CA ASP A 247 -8.27 -24.07 10.28
C ASP A 247 -6.90 -23.68 9.71
N ASP A 248 -5.85 -24.28 10.27
CA ASP A 248 -4.47 -24.09 9.82
C ASP A 248 -4.15 -24.82 8.49
N SER A 249 -5.10 -25.56 7.90
CA SER A 249 -4.83 -26.37 6.69
C SER A 249 -4.53 -25.55 5.44
N PHE A 250 -4.90 -24.27 5.41
CA PHE A 250 -4.70 -23.36 4.28
C PHE A 250 -3.40 -22.55 4.35
N TRP A 251 -2.63 -22.68 5.43
CA TRP A 251 -1.42 -21.89 5.67
C TRP A 251 -0.15 -22.67 5.36
N ILE A 252 0.70 -22.06 4.54
CA ILE A 252 1.98 -22.61 4.12
C ILE A 252 3.11 -21.82 4.77
N ASP A 253 4.06 -22.52 5.38
CA ASP A 253 5.23 -21.92 6.01
C ASP A 253 6.15 -21.29 4.95
N VAL A 254 6.32 -19.96 5.02
CA VAL A 254 7.32 -19.24 4.20
C VAL A 254 8.71 -19.37 4.84
N THR A 255 8.75 -19.28 6.16
CA THR A 255 9.95 -19.52 6.97
C THR A 255 9.79 -20.80 7.77
N SER A 256 10.89 -21.40 8.25
CA SER A 256 10.82 -22.57 9.13
C SER A 256 9.86 -22.34 10.32
N PRO A 257 9.11 -23.35 10.77
CA PRO A 257 8.28 -23.27 11.99
C PRO A 257 9.02 -22.83 13.26
N ASN A 258 10.35 -22.99 13.28
CA ASN A 258 11.21 -22.53 14.38
C ASN A 258 11.57 -21.05 14.33
N GLY A 259 11.14 -20.37 13.26
CA GLY A 259 11.41 -18.98 12.91
C GLY A 259 12.74 -18.76 12.20
N GLN A 260 12.82 -17.63 11.54
CA GLN A 260 14.05 -17.06 11.01
C GLN A 260 14.45 -15.84 11.83
N GLN A 261 15.71 -15.77 12.23
CA GLN A 261 16.23 -14.69 13.07
C GLN A 261 16.28 -13.38 12.27
N GLY A 262 15.79 -12.28 12.85
CA GLY A 262 15.90 -10.93 12.29
C GLY A 262 15.10 -10.67 11.01
N LEU A 263 14.13 -11.52 10.66
CA LEU A 263 13.30 -11.37 9.47
C LEU A 263 11.99 -10.63 9.77
N ASN A 264 12.09 -9.40 10.28
CA ASN A 264 10.93 -8.51 10.50
C ASN A 264 10.34 -7.98 9.17
N ASP A 265 11.14 -8.01 8.10
CA ASP A 265 10.73 -7.62 6.75
C ASP A 265 10.77 -8.83 5.82
N LEU A 266 9.68 -9.03 5.07
CA LEU A 266 9.57 -10.05 4.04
C LEU A 266 9.33 -9.36 2.68
N THR A 267 10.35 -9.31 1.84
CA THR A 267 10.21 -8.82 0.46
C THR A 267 9.80 -9.96 -0.46
N VAL A 268 8.62 -9.82 -1.07
CA VAL A 268 8.09 -10.71 -2.10
C VAL A 268 8.38 -10.08 -3.47
N GLY A 269 8.91 -10.85 -4.41
CA GLY A 269 9.13 -10.40 -5.78
C GLY A 269 9.91 -11.40 -6.63
N GLY A 270 10.12 -11.06 -7.90
CA GLY A 270 10.75 -11.94 -8.87
C GLY A 270 9.76 -12.92 -9.51
N PRO A 271 10.25 -13.89 -10.32
CA PRO A 271 9.37 -14.81 -11.03
C PRO A 271 8.68 -15.78 -10.07
N GLY A 272 7.34 -15.83 -10.10
CA GLY A 272 6.55 -16.83 -9.40
C GLY A 272 5.12 -16.40 -9.08
N LEU A 273 4.32 -17.37 -8.60
CA LEU A 273 2.89 -17.20 -8.29
C LEU A 273 2.64 -16.05 -7.32
N GLN A 274 3.42 -15.98 -6.23
CA GLN A 274 3.32 -14.97 -5.19
C GLN A 274 3.58 -13.54 -5.67
N THR A 275 4.17 -13.34 -6.85
CA THR A 275 4.35 -12.00 -7.42
C THR A 275 3.11 -11.57 -8.19
N VAL A 276 2.58 -12.47 -9.04
CA VAL A 276 1.51 -12.17 -9.99
C VAL A 276 0.17 -11.97 -9.30
N SER A 277 -0.18 -12.86 -8.37
CA SER A 277 -1.50 -12.89 -7.72
C SER A 277 -1.49 -12.45 -6.26
N ASP A 278 -2.70 -12.40 -5.72
CA ASP A 278 -2.98 -12.05 -4.34
C ASP A 278 -2.62 -13.20 -3.40
N PHE A 279 -2.03 -12.85 -2.26
CA PHE A 279 -1.77 -13.81 -1.20
C PHE A 279 -2.01 -13.16 0.16
N TRP A 280 -2.53 -13.95 1.08
CA TRP A 280 -2.67 -13.56 2.48
C TRP A 280 -1.42 -13.93 3.24
N TYR A 281 -0.93 -13.01 4.07
CA TYR A 281 0.20 -13.23 4.94
C TYR A 281 -0.21 -13.08 6.39
N ARG A 282 0.35 -13.96 7.23
CA ARG A 282 0.33 -13.80 8.68
C ARG A 282 1.71 -14.10 9.23
N LEU A 283 1.98 -13.51 10.38
CA LEU A 283 3.26 -13.60 11.04
C LEU A 283 3.03 -13.91 12.52
N ARG A 284 3.96 -14.63 13.12
CA ARG A 284 4.17 -14.62 14.57
C ARG A 284 5.65 -14.49 14.87
N TYR A 285 5.98 -14.02 16.06
CA TYR A 285 7.38 -13.85 16.45
C TYR A 285 7.63 -14.39 17.85
N ARG A 286 8.91 -14.58 18.19
CA ARG A 286 9.34 -14.85 19.57
C ARG A 286 10.71 -14.23 19.82
N HIS A 287 10.99 -13.95 21.07
CA HIS A 287 12.33 -13.60 21.53
C HIS A 287 12.80 -14.67 22.53
N PRO A 288 13.96 -15.32 22.33
CA PRO A 288 14.38 -16.46 23.16
C PRO A 288 14.43 -16.19 24.66
N ASP A 289 14.78 -14.94 25.03
CA ASP A 289 14.94 -14.54 26.43
C ASP A 289 13.69 -13.85 27.04
N ILE A 290 12.58 -13.72 26.30
CA ILE A 290 11.34 -13.07 26.77
C ILE A 290 10.22 -14.12 26.78
N CYS A 291 9.41 -14.11 27.84
CA CYS A 291 8.26 -15.03 28.00
C CYS A 291 8.64 -16.51 27.76
N ASP A 292 9.78 -16.97 28.31
CA ASP A 292 10.29 -18.35 28.14
C ASP A 292 10.47 -18.78 26.66
N GLY A 293 10.62 -17.82 25.75
CA GLY A 293 10.73 -18.07 24.32
C GLY A 293 9.40 -18.50 23.67
N GLU A 294 8.27 -18.19 24.30
CA GLU A 294 6.93 -18.40 23.75
C GLU A 294 6.72 -17.57 22.49
N TRP A 295 5.92 -18.14 21.58
CA TRP A 295 5.47 -17.44 20.38
C TRP A 295 4.36 -16.48 20.71
N SER A 296 4.33 -15.34 20.02
CA SER A 296 3.13 -14.52 19.91
C SER A 296 2.01 -15.34 19.25
N ASP A 297 0.78 -14.88 19.45
CA ASP A 297 -0.32 -15.24 18.55
C ASP A 297 0.03 -14.81 17.11
N PHE A 298 -0.66 -15.38 16.13
CA PHE A 298 -0.51 -14.89 14.76
C PHE A 298 -1.13 -13.50 14.61
N THR A 299 -0.50 -12.65 13.81
CA THR A 299 -1.10 -11.40 13.36
C THR A 299 -2.40 -11.67 12.61
N GLU A 300 -3.30 -10.72 12.70
CA GLU A 300 -4.44 -10.60 11.81
C GLU A 300 -3.98 -10.77 10.35
N PRO A 301 -4.53 -11.73 9.56
CA PRO A 301 -4.15 -11.94 8.16
C PRO A 301 -4.26 -10.65 7.35
N LYS A 302 -3.20 -10.33 6.59
CA LYS A 302 -3.09 -9.15 5.73
C LYS A 302 -2.99 -9.56 4.27
N LEU A 303 -3.76 -8.91 3.40
CA LEU A 303 -3.75 -9.17 1.96
C LEU A 303 -2.60 -8.42 1.29
N LYS A 304 -1.75 -9.14 0.56
CA LYS A 304 -0.77 -8.59 -0.38
C LYS A 304 -1.38 -8.66 -1.77
N GLU A 305 -1.65 -7.52 -2.41
CA GLU A 305 -2.21 -7.49 -3.76
C GLU A 305 -1.19 -7.93 -4.81
N GLY A 306 -1.63 -8.76 -5.74
CA GLY A 306 -0.87 -9.22 -6.89
C GLY A 306 -0.39 -8.08 -7.76
N TRP A 307 0.72 -8.32 -8.46
CA TRP A 307 1.32 -7.33 -9.34
C TRP A 307 0.33 -6.82 -10.41
N ILE A 308 -0.51 -7.71 -10.94
CA ILE A 308 -1.56 -7.33 -11.88
C ILE A 308 -2.50 -6.29 -11.28
N LYS A 309 -3.02 -6.50 -10.06
CA LYS A 309 -3.95 -5.55 -9.42
C LYS A 309 -3.30 -4.21 -9.15
N ARG A 310 -2.03 -4.20 -8.70
CA ARG A 310 -1.29 -2.95 -8.49
C ARG A 310 -1.09 -2.16 -9.78
N VAL A 311 -0.77 -2.84 -10.89
CA VAL A 311 -0.70 -2.20 -12.21
C VAL A 311 -2.05 -1.62 -12.60
N LEU A 312 -3.14 -2.38 -12.44
CA LEU A 312 -4.49 -1.90 -12.77
C LEU A 312 -4.91 -0.71 -11.91
N ALA A 313 -4.51 -0.67 -10.63
CA ALA A 313 -4.79 0.43 -9.73
C ALA A 313 -3.98 1.68 -10.10
N GLY A 314 -2.68 1.54 -10.37
CA GLY A 314 -1.79 2.67 -10.67
C GLY A 314 -1.91 3.20 -12.10
N LEU A 315 -2.29 2.36 -13.07
CA LEU A 315 -2.44 2.71 -14.48
C LEU A 315 -3.89 2.49 -14.92
N ASN A 316 -4.81 3.31 -14.40
CA ASN A 316 -6.24 3.26 -14.73
C ASN A 316 -6.67 4.38 -15.68
N LEU A 317 -7.96 4.40 -16.06
CA LEU A 317 -8.57 5.34 -17.03
C LEU A 317 -8.93 6.72 -16.47
N PHE A 318 -8.78 6.93 -15.15
CA PHE A 318 -9.34 8.09 -14.46
C PHE A 318 -8.27 8.91 -13.77
N ASP A 319 -7.30 8.24 -13.16
CA ASP A 319 -6.27 8.85 -12.36
C ASP A 319 -5.08 9.29 -13.24
N GLN A 320 -4.40 10.32 -12.77
CA GLN A 320 -3.13 10.71 -13.37
C GLN A 320 -2.11 9.60 -13.16
N ARG A 321 -1.39 9.25 -14.23
CA ARG A 321 -0.42 8.14 -14.22
C ARG A 321 0.90 8.46 -13.51
N ILE A 322 1.02 9.70 -13.03
CA ILE A 322 2.19 10.24 -12.35
C ILE A 322 1.76 10.80 -11.00
N ASP A 323 2.68 10.80 -10.04
CA ASP A 323 2.43 11.46 -8.77
C ASP A 323 2.37 12.98 -8.96
N VAL A 324 1.18 13.54 -8.72
CA VAL A 324 0.90 14.97 -8.80
C VAL A 324 1.64 15.80 -7.74
N SER A 325 2.32 15.15 -6.78
CA SER A 325 3.18 15.81 -5.80
C SER A 325 4.51 16.31 -6.38
N ASP A 326 4.93 15.80 -7.54
CA ASP A 326 6.09 16.31 -8.29
C ASP A 326 5.68 17.48 -9.20
N PRO A 327 6.05 18.74 -8.88
CA PRO A 327 5.67 19.92 -9.67
C PRO A 327 6.38 20.00 -11.03
N THR A 328 7.33 19.10 -11.32
CA THR A 328 8.10 19.08 -12.57
C THR A 328 7.65 17.99 -13.54
N ALA A 329 6.83 17.05 -13.09
CA ALA A 329 6.32 15.98 -13.93
C ALA A 329 5.25 16.52 -14.91
N PRO A 330 5.35 16.24 -16.22
CA PRO A 330 4.36 16.69 -17.19
C PRO A 330 3.02 15.99 -16.92
N ILE A 331 1.93 16.75 -16.93
CA ILE A 331 0.58 16.21 -16.68
C ILE A 331 0.03 15.64 -17.98
N ALA A 332 -0.57 14.45 -17.91
CA ALA A 332 -1.28 13.88 -19.04
C ALA A 332 -2.56 14.68 -19.34
N THR A 333 -2.71 15.11 -20.59
CA THR A 333 -3.83 15.97 -21.07
C THR A 333 -4.78 15.22 -21.99
N TYR A 334 -4.84 13.89 -21.86
CA TYR A 334 -5.74 13.08 -22.68
C TYR A 334 -7.18 13.58 -22.56
N SER A 335 -7.87 13.58 -23.68
CA SER A 335 -9.26 14.07 -23.76
C SER A 335 -10.28 12.96 -23.97
N ASP A 336 -9.82 11.74 -24.27
CA ASP A 336 -10.64 10.60 -24.65
C ASP A 336 -9.97 9.28 -24.23
N VAL A 337 -10.77 8.29 -23.85
CA VAL A 337 -10.32 6.93 -23.53
C VAL A 337 -9.66 6.26 -24.74
N ILE A 338 -10.16 6.50 -25.96
CA ILE A 338 -9.57 5.92 -27.18
C ILE A 338 -8.11 6.34 -27.35
N GLN A 339 -7.81 7.60 -27.05
CA GLN A 339 -6.44 8.13 -27.06
C GLN A 339 -5.58 7.44 -25.99
N GLU A 340 -6.10 7.23 -24.78
CA GLU A 340 -5.38 6.58 -23.69
C GLU A 340 -5.04 5.11 -23.97
N LEU A 341 -5.90 4.39 -24.68
CA LEU A 341 -5.65 3.00 -25.08
C LEU A 341 -4.37 2.84 -25.88
N GLY A 342 -4.02 3.87 -26.67
CA GLY A 342 -2.78 3.91 -27.44
C GLY A 342 -2.78 2.99 -28.67
N PRO A 343 -1.60 2.83 -29.29
CA PRO A 343 -1.47 2.01 -30.49
C PRO A 343 -1.70 0.54 -30.17
N ARG A 344 -1.83 -0.28 -31.22
CA ARG A 344 -1.92 -1.73 -31.04
C ARG A 344 -0.60 -2.28 -30.50
N PHE A 345 -0.67 -3.38 -29.77
CA PHE A 345 0.52 -4.10 -29.32
C PHE A 345 1.34 -4.66 -30.49
N GLU A 346 2.58 -4.17 -30.64
CA GLU A 346 3.57 -4.70 -31.60
C GLU A 346 4.67 -5.54 -30.94
N GLY A 347 4.78 -5.46 -29.62
CA GLY A 347 5.82 -6.15 -28.86
C GLY A 347 5.91 -5.63 -27.42
N VAL A 348 6.62 -6.39 -26.59
CA VAL A 348 6.78 -6.07 -25.17
C VAL A 348 7.50 -4.75 -25.00
N VAL A 349 6.90 -3.85 -24.24
CA VAL A 349 7.44 -2.52 -23.92
C VAL A 349 8.21 -2.52 -22.60
N ALA A 350 8.96 -1.44 -22.34
CA ALA A 350 9.70 -1.32 -21.08
C ALA A 350 8.74 -0.97 -19.94
N LEU A 351 8.73 -1.75 -18.86
CA LEU A 351 7.87 -1.48 -17.70
C LEU A 351 8.62 -0.59 -16.70
N ASN A 352 8.49 0.73 -16.84
CA ASN A 352 9.11 1.71 -15.94
C ASN A 352 8.18 2.90 -15.70
N CYS A 353 8.32 3.57 -14.55
CA CYS A 353 7.44 4.67 -14.17
C CYS A 353 8.06 6.06 -14.38
N THR A 354 8.93 6.24 -15.38
CA THR A 354 9.46 7.59 -15.67
C THR A 354 8.32 8.47 -16.21
N PRO A 355 8.13 9.71 -15.71
CA PRO A 355 6.94 10.52 -16.03
C PRO A 355 6.69 10.70 -17.52
N ASP A 356 7.71 11.07 -18.29
CA ASP A 356 7.60 11.27 -19.74
C ASP A 356 7.15 9.98 -20.45
N TYR A 357 7.71 8.84 -20.04
CA TYR A 357 7.44 7.56 -20.66
C TYR A 357 6.04 7.03 -20.37
N VAL A 358 5.59 7.08 -19.12
CA VAL A 358 4.26 6.57 -18.72
C VAL A 358 3.13 7.39 -19.36
N ASN A 359 3.35 8.68 -19.57
CA ASN A 359 2.41 9.56 -20.25
C ASN A 359 2.38 9.39 -21.77
N GLU A 360 3.35 8.71 -22.36
CA GLU A 360 3.32 8.38 -23.79
C GLU A 360 2.88 6.93 -24.04
N LEU A 361 2.97 6.08 -23.01
CA LEU A 361 2.70 4.65 -23.11
C LEU A 361 1.20 4.34 -23.32
N GLY A 362 0.86 3.56 -24.34
CA GLY A 362 -0.51 3.08 -24.54
C GLY A 362 -0.93 2.05 -23.49
N LEU A 363 -2.18 2.10 -23.01
CA LEU A 363 -2.69 1.11 -22.04
C LEU A 363 -2.68 -0.31 -22.60
N ILE A 364 -3.03 -0.49 -23.88
CA ILE A 364 -3.00 -1.81 -24.51
C ILE A 364 -1.57 -2.37 -24.53
N GLU A 365 -0.58 -1.54 -24.88
CA GLU A 365 0.82 -1.96 -24.90
C GLU A 365 1.33 -2.34 -23.52
N ALA A 366 1.02 -1.53 -22.50
CA ALA A 366 1.39 -1.77 -21.12
C ALA A 366 0.76 -3.05 -20.58
N TYR A 367 -0.55 -3.20 -20.73
CA TYR A 367 -1.32 -4.31 -20.17
C TYR A 367 -0.97 -5.63 -20.85
N GLU A 368 -0.79 -5.65 -22.18
CA GLU A 368 -0.31 -6.86 -22.86
C GLU A 368 1.10 -7.25 -22.43
N SER A 369 1.99 -6.27 -22.24
CA SER A 369 3.35 -6.52 -21.75
C SER A 369 3.34 -7.12 -20.35
N VAL A 370 2.46 -6.63 -19.46
CA VAL A 370 2.28 -7.17 -18.11
C VAL A 370 1.66 -8.57 -18.16
N LEU A 371 0.63 -8.80 -18.99
CA LEU A 371 0.00 -10.11 -19.15
C LEU A 371 1.00 -11.16 -19.62
N ILE A 372 1.78 -10.86 -20.67
CA ILE A 372 2.82 -11.77 -21.19
C ILE A 372 3.82 -12.12 -20.09
N ARG A 373 4.30 -11.11 -19.35
CA ARG A 373 5.27 -11.32 -18.27
C ARG A 373 4.68 -12.12 -17.10
N ALA A 374 3.41 -11.90 -16.76
CA ALA A 374 2.70 -12.68 -15.76
C ALA A 374 2.54 -14.14 -16.18
N MET A 375 2.23 -14.41 -17.46
CA MET A 375 2.17 -15.76 -18.01
C MET A 375 3.55 -16.45 -17.96
N GLU A 376 4.63 -15.74 -18.33
CA GLU A 376 6.01 -16.25 -18.23
C GLU A 376 6.41 -16.67 -16.81
N TYR A 377 5.82 -16.04 -15.79
CA TYR A 377 6.07 -16.36 -14.38
C TYR A 377 5.24 -17.52 -13.84
N THR A 378 4.23 -17.95 -14.60
CA THR A 378 3.18 -18.84 -14.12
C THR A 378 2.92 -19.96 -15.13
N ILE A 379 1.91 -19.80 -15.98
CA ILE A 379 1.41 -20.83 -16.88
C ILE A 379 2.39 -21.17 -18.01
N ASP A 380 3.23 -20.24 -18.45
CA ASP A 380 4.29 -20.47 -19.45
C ASP A 380 5.65 -20.81 -18.81
N ALA A 381 5.73 -20.89 -17.47
CA ALA A 381 6.96 -21.26 -16.77
C ALA A 381 7.37 -22.72 -17.08
N VAL A 382 8.60 -23.08 -16.72
CA VAL A 382 9.13 -24.44 -16.93
C VAL A 382 9.64 -25.03 -15.59
N PRO A 383 8.91 -25.96 -14.95
CA PRO A 383 7.57 -26.44 -15.33
C PRO A 383 6.49 -25.37 -15.17
N PRO A 384 5.34 -25.49 -15.87
CA PRO A 384 4.24 -24.55 -15.72
C PRO A 384 3.60 -24.71 -14.34
N GLU A 385 3.33 -23.59 -13.68
CA GLU A 385 2.72 -23.55 -12.34
C GLU A 385 1.57 -22.55 -12.31
N THR A 386 0.45 -22.94 -11.70
CA THR A 386 -0.70 -22.08 -11.47
C THR A 386 -1.48 -22.53 -10.24
N ASN A 387 -2.33 -21.65 -9.75
CA ASN A 387 -3.34 -21.88 -8.73
C ASN A 387 -4.53 -20.95 -9.00
N GLU A 388 -5.60 -21.11 -8.24
CA GLU A 388 -6.82 -20.34 -8.43
C GLU A 388 -6.58 -18.82 -8.39
N SER A 389 -5.74 -18.33 -7.47
CA SER A 389 -5.41 -16.91 -7.37
C SER A 389 -4.64 -16.39 -8.58
N VAL A 390 -3.78 -17.21 -9.21
CA VAL A 390 -3.10 -16.85 -10.47
C VAL A 390 -4.07 -16.82 -11.64
N ASP A 391 -4.92 -17.85 -11.77
CA ASP A 391 -5.89 -17.91 -12.86
C ASP A 391 -6.82 -16.68 -12.83
N GLN A 392 -7.31 -16.31 -11.65
CA GLN A 392 -8.05 -15.07 -11.40
C GLN A 392 -7.30 -13.80 -11.83
N ALA A 393 -6.03 -13.65 -11.43
CA ALA A 393 -5.25 -12.49 -11.81
C ALA A 393 -5.05 -12.40 -13.35
N LEU A 394 -4.82 -13.54 -14.02
CA LEU A 394 -4.70 -13.60 -15.48
C LEU A 394 -6.03 -13.28 -16.18
N GLU A 395 -7.15 -13.77 -15.65
CA GLU A 395 -8.51 -13.44 -16.12
C GLU A 395 -8.80 -11.95 -15.97
N LEU A 396 -8.43 -11.35 -14.84
CA LEU A 396 -8.64 -9.94 -14.57
C LEU A 396 -7.93 -9.06 -15.61
N MET A 397 -6.64 -9.30 -15.88
CA MET A 397 -5.88 -8.55 -16.88
C MET A 397 -6.42 -8.83 -18.31
N SER A 398 -6.73 -10.09 -18.62
CA SER A 398 -7.31 -10.47 -19.91
C SER A 398 -8.67 -9.83 -20.15
N GLY A 399 -9.49 -9.72 -19.10
CA GLY A 399 -10.79 -9.07 -19.15
C GLY A 399 -10.69 -7.57 -19.37
N ARG A 400 -9.72 -6.89 -18.74
CA ARG A 400 -9.45 -5.46 -18.99
C ARG A 400 -9.00 -5.21 -20.43
N LEU A 401 -8.10 -6.05 -20.96
CA LEU A 401 -7.72 -5.99 -22.38
C LEU A 401 -8.92 -6.27 -23.29
N ALA A 402 -9.80 -7.21 -22.95
CA ALA A 402 -11.02 -7.46 -23.70
C ALA A 402 -11.97 -6.25 -23.68
N GLU A 403 -12.10 -5.54 -22.56
CA GLU A 403 -12.88 -4.30 -22.47
C GLU A 403 -12.30 -3.19 -23.36
N PHE A 404 -10.98 -3.02 -23.38
CA PHE A 404 -10.33 -2.04 -24.26
C PHE A 404 -10.62 -2.30 -25.73
N TYR A 405 -10.47 -3.55 -26.16
CA TYR A 405 -10.81 -3.93 -27.53
C TYR A 405 -12.32 -3.91 -27.80
N SER A 406 -13.17 -4.16 -26.80
CA SER A 406 -14.62 -3.96 -26.94
C SER A 406 -14.95 -2.50 -27.19
N LEU A 407 -14.32 -1.56 -26.47
CA LEU A 407 -14.55 -0.13 -26.66
C LEU A 407 -14.19 0.31 -28.07
N LEU A 408 -13.02 -0.11 -28.56
CA LEU A 408 -12.59 0.18 -29.94
C LEU A 408 -13.53 -0.47 -30.97
N GLY A 409 -14.02 -1.67 -30.67
CA GLY A 409 -15.01 -2.35 -31.52
C GLY A 409 -16.36 -1.63 -31.56
N ASP A 410 -16.83 -1.12 -30.41
CA ASP A 410 -18.08 -0.37 -30.29
C ASP A 410 -18.03 0.98 -31.00
N GLU A 411 -16.90 1.69 -30.92
CA GLU A 411 -16.69 2.93 -31.68
C GLU A 411 -16.73 2.65 -33.19
N ALA A 412 -15.93 1.69 -33.66
CA ALA A 412 -15.90 1.29 -35.07
C ALA A 412 -17.27 0.78 -35.57
N TYR A 413 -18.02 0.09 -34.71
CA TYR A 413 -19.34 -0.44 -35.05
C TYR A 413 -20.37 0.69 -35.15
N SER A 414 -20.35 1.62 -34.20
CA SER A 414 -21.21 2.81 -34.19
C SER A 414 -21.00 3.64 -35.46
N ASP A 415 -19.75 3.89 -35.82
CA ASP A 415 -19.39 4.62 -37.04
C ASP A 415 -19.84 3.89 -38.32
N ALA A 416 -19.80 2.56 -38.31
CA ALA A 416 -20.24 1.79 -39.46
C ALA A 416 -21.75 1.86 -39.70
N ILE A 417 -22.54 1.83 -38.62
CA ILE A 417 -24.01 1.80 -38.71
C ILE A 417 -24.64 3.19 -38.80
N ASP A 418 -23.91 4.22 -38.36
CA ASP A 418 -24.35 5.61 -38.39
C ASP A 418 -23.56 6.44 -39.43
N PRO A 419 -24.08 6.61 -40.66
CA PRO A 419 -23.43 7.42 -41.68
C PRO A 419 -23.62 8.94 -41.49
N THR A 420 -24.15 9.38 -40.34
CA THR A 420 -24.36 10.81 -40.11
C THR A 420 -23.04 11.55 -39.94
N ILE A 421 -22.95 12.74 -40.55
CA ILE A 421 -21.77 13.60 -40.50
C ILE A 421 -22.09 14.88 -39.77
N ALA A 422 -21.27 15.22 -38.79
CA ALA A 422 -21.37 16.48 -38.05
C ALA A 422 -20.71 17.62 -38.86
N LEU A 423 -21.51 18.31 -39.68
CA LEU A 423 -21.05 19.44 -40.48
C LEU A 423 -21.21 20.76 -39.71
N SER A 424 -20.09 21.44 -39.43
CA SER A 424 -20.09 22.79 -38.86
C SER A 424 -19.88 23.86 -39.94
N GLY A 425 -20.50 25.04 -39.75
CA GLY A 425 -20.80 26.02 -40.80
C GLY A 425 -19.65 26.47 -41.71
N ASP A 426 -20.05 26.88 -42.93
CA ASP A 426 -19.28 27.31 -44.13
C ASP A 426 -18.84 26.22 -45.14
N ILE A 427 -19.25 24.97 -44.94
CA ILE A 427 -19.24 23.97 -46.01
C ILE A 427 -20.50 24.10 -46.85
N ASN A 428 -20.34 24.10 -48.17
CA ASN A 428 -21.45 24.19 -49.13
C ASN A 428 -22.43 23.02 -48.90
N GLU A 429 -23.54 23.28 -48.19
CA GLU A 429 -24.66 22.35 -47.89
C GLU A 429 -25.20 21.61 -49.14
N VAL A 430 -24.87 22.11 -50.34
CA VAL A 430 -25.32 21.60 -51.64
C VAL A 430 -24.87 20.16 -51.92
N ASN A 431 -23.78 19.67 -51.31
CA ASN A 431 -23.23 18.31 -51.55
C ASN A 431 -23.25 17.37 -50.32
N ALA A 432 -23.84 17.79 -49.19
CA ALA A 432 -23.79 17.07 -47.92
C ALA A 432 -24.29 15.61 -48.01
N SER A 433 -25.28 15.33 -48.86
CA SER A 433 -25.84 13.98 -49.04
C SER A 433 -24.92 12.98 -49.76
N SER A 434 -23.75 13.41 -50.24
CA SER A 434 -22.79 12.59 -50.98
C SER A 434 -21.38 12.60 -50.37
N MET A 435 -21.20 13.26 -49.24
CA MET A 435 -19.95 13.34 -48.50
C MET A 435 -19.95 12.29 -47.39
N TYR A 436 -18.79 11.68 -47.16
CA TYR A 436 -18.55 10.69 -46.12
C TYR A 436 -17.08 10.76 -45.72
N SER A 437 -16.76 10.34 -44.50
CA SER A 437 -15.46 10.61 -43.85
C SER A 437 -14.28 10.02 -44.59
N PHE A 438 -14.42 8.83 -45.17
CA PHE A 438 -13.37 8.12 -45.91
C PHE A 438 -13.52 8.27 -47.43
N LYS A 439 -14.23 9.29 -47.90
CA LYS A 439 -14.27 9.67 -49.32
C LYS A 439 -12.84 9.93 -49.82
N ASP A 440 -12.59 9.66 -51.10
CA ASP A 440 -11.27 9.71 -51.74
C ASP A 440 -10.31 8.58 -51.31
N GLN A 441 -10.65 7.79 -50.29
CA GLN A 441 -9.95 6.54 -49.93
C GLN A 441 -10.77 5.29 -50.28
N VAL A 442 -12.10 5.34 -50.11
CA VAL A 442 -13.02 4.27 -50.52
C VAL A 442 -14.07 4.77 -51.52
N PRO A 443 -14.60 3.91 -52.41
CA PRO A 443 -15.37 4.35 -53.57
C PRO A 443 -16.79 4.85 -53.28
N ASN A 444 -17.39 4.46 -52.16
CA ASN A 444 -18.74 4.85 -51.75
C ASN A 444 -18.99 4.56 -50.27
N LEU A 445 -20.13 5.04 -49.75
CA LEU A 445 -20.55 4.86 -48.36
C LEU A 445 -20.66 3.38 -47.93
N LEU A 446 -21.10 2.49 -48.82
CA LEU A 446 -21.18 1.06 -48.50
C LEU A 446 -19.79 0.43 -48.35
N ALA A 447 -18.80 0.92 -49.09
CA ALA A 447 -17.41 0.50 -48.93
C ALA A 447 -16.78 1.05 -47.64
N GLU A 448 -17.21 2.23 -47.18
CA GLU A 448 -16.86 2.77 -45.86
C GLU A 448 -17.47 1.90 -44.74
N GLU A 449 -18.78 1.64 -44.78
CA GLU A 449 -19.49 0.73 -43.87
C GLU A 449 -18.78 -0.64 -43.78
N LEU A 450 -18.44 -1.24 -44.93
CA LEU A 450 -17.69 -2.49 -44.97
C LEU A 450 -16.27 -2.35 -44.39
N GLY A 451 -15.56 -1.26 -44.67
CA GLY A 451 -14.22 -1.01 -44.14
C GLY A 451 -14.22 -0.88 -42.61
N LEU A 452 -15.23 -0.22 -42.04
CA LEU A 452 -15.39 -0.07 -40.59
C LEU A 452 -15.84 -1.38 -39.92
N LEU A 453 -16.67 -2.20 -40.58
CA LEU A 453 -17.12 -3.49 -40.04
C LEU A 453 -16.06 -4.59 -40.04
N ARG A 454 -15.35 -4.77 -41.16
CA ARG A 454 -14.42 -5.92 -41.37
C ARG A 454 -12.99 -5.54 -41.64
N GLY A 455 -12.69 -4.25 -41.63
CA GLY A 455 -11.40 -3.75 -42.03
C GLY A 455 -11.21 -3.67 -43.54
N THR A 456 -10.01 -3.24 -43.93
CA THR A 456 -9.57 -3.09 -45.32
C THR A 456 -8.65 -4.23 -45.72
N SER A 457 -8.74 -4.65 -46.99
CA SER A 457 -7.76 -5.60 -47.51
C SER A 457 -6.52 -4.78 -47.84
N LYS A 458 -5.35 -5.24 -47.44
CA LYS A 458 -4.05 -4.60 -47.76
C LYS A 458 -3.84 -4.38 -49.28
N MET A 459 -4.69 -4.96 -50.13
CA MET A 459 -4.70 -4.77 -51.59
C MET A 459 -5.79 -3.82 -52.13
N ASP A 460 -6.84 -3.49 -51.37
CA ASP A 460 -7.91 -2.57 -51.82
C ASP A 460 -7.64 -1.12 -51.42
N VAL A 461 -6.70 -0.91 -50.49
CA VAL A 461 -6.07 0.39 -50.22
C VAL A 461 -5.08 0.68 -51.36
N GLY A 462 -5.63 0.92 -52.56
CA GLY A 462 -4.85 1.19 -53.76
C GLY A 462 -3.98 2.42 -53.54
N ASP A 463 -2.66 2.25 -53.50
CA ASP A 463 -1.67 3.33 -53.54
C ASP A 463 -2.04 4.54 -52.65
N ILE A 464 -2.68 4.31 -51.49
CA ILE A 464 -2.93 5.39 -50.53
C ILE A 464 -1.54 5.90 -50.19
N THR A 465 -1.28 7.11 -50.68
CA THR A 465 -0.04 7.83 -50.40
C THR A 465 -0.17 8.22 -48.94
N ILE A 466 0.24 7.31 -48.06
CA ILE A 466 0.39 7.58 -46.65
C ILE A 466 1.48 8.67 -46.59
N PRO A 467 1.21 9.84 -46.00
CA PRO A 467 2.22 10.87 -45.83
C PRO A 467 3.50 10.25 -45.26
N ARG A 468 4.66 10.61 -45.81
CA ARG A 468 5.96 10.02 -45.47
C ARG A 468 6.27 10.14 -43.98
N GLU A 469 5.68 11.15 -43.34
CA GLU A 469 5.76 11.46 -41.93
C GLU A 469 5.11 10.37 -41.05
N ILE A 470 4.07 9.68 -41.54
CA ILE A 470 3.36 8.61 -40.82
C ILE A 470 3.57 7.21 -41.41
N GLU A 471 4.34 7.08 -42.50
CA GLU A 471 4.78 5.80 -43.07
C GLU A 471 5.42 4.82 -42.04
N PRO A 472 6.21 5.28 -41.05
CA PRO A 472 6.74 4.40 -40.00
C PRO A 472 5.66 3.84 -39.04
N LEU A 473 4.48 4.46 -39.00
CA LEU A 473 3.41 4.22 -38.03
C LEU A 473 2.24 3.41 -38.64
N VAL A 474 2.36 3.05 -39.92
CA VAL A 474 1.40 2.21 -40.68
C VAL A 474 1.26 0.82 -40.07
N THR A 475 2.28 0.35 -39.34
CA THR A 475 2.19 -0.88 -38.57
C THR A 475 1.03 -0.85 -37.59
N HIS A 476 0.61 0.31 -37.07
CA HIS A 476 -0.43 0.42 -36.03
C HIS A 476 -1.88 0.30 -36.54
N ILE A 477 -2.12 0.50 -37.85
CA ILE A 477 -3.46 0.57 -38.48
C ILE A 477 -3.87 -0.77 -39.12
N TYR A 478 -3.27 -1.89 -38.73
CA TYR A 478 -3.41 -3.17 -39.43
C TYR A 478 -4.86 -3.54 -39.78
N ASN A 479 -5.14 -3.72 -41.07
CA ASN A 479 -6.47 -3.98 -41.63
C ASN A 479 -7.53 -2.89 -41.35
N ARG A 480 -7.16 -1.65 -41.03
CA ARG A 480 -8.10 -0.56 -40.72
C ARG A 480 -8.02 0.57 -41.75
N LEU A 481 -8.95 1.51 -41.67
CA LEU A 481 -8.94 2.72 -42.48
C LEU A 481 -7.95 3.74 -41.88
N PRO A 482 -7.00 4.27 -42.66
CA PRO A 482 -6.06 5.30 -42.19
C PRO A 482 -6.76 6.66 -42.09
N TRP A 483 -6.17 7.57 -41.30
CA TRP A 483 -6.67 8.95 -41.15
C TRP A 483 -6.75 9.67 -42.52
N ASN A 484 -7.89 10.28 -42.84
CA ASN A 484 -8.14 10.80 -44.20
C ASN A 484 -7.62 12.23 -44.40
N PHE A 485 -6.37 12.34 -44.88
CA PHE A 485 -5.74 13.61 -45.28
C PHE A 485 -5.36 13.62 -46.77
N THR A 486 -6.32 13.28 -47.62
CA THR A 486 -6.14 13.13 -49.09
C THR A 486 -6.23 14.44 -49.89
N LEU A 487 -6.38 15.60 -49.24
CA LEU A 487 -6.59 16.92 -49.84
C LEU A 487 -7.91 17.08 -50.63
N GLY A 488 -8.81 16.09 -50.56
CA GLY A 488 -10.13 16.11 -51.20
C GLY A 488 -11.27 16.50 -50.27
N ASP A 489 -12.51 16.29 -50.74
CA ASP A 489 -13.73 16.52 -49.95
C ASP A 489 -13.79 15.58 -48.72
N GLY A 490 -13.21 14.38 -48.83
CA GLY A 490 -13.15 13.42 -47.74
C GLY A 490 -12.40 13.95 -46.52
N GLN A 491 -11.27 14.63 -46.73
CA GLN A 491 -10.49 15.21 -45.63
C GLN A 491 -11.30 16.22 -44.81
N THR A 492 -12.06 17.10 -45.47
CA THR A 492 -12.87 18.10 -44.76
C THR A 492 -13.95 17.42 -43.93
N THR A 493 -14.58 16.38 -44.47
CA THR A 493 -15.61 15.60 -43.77
C THR A 493 -15.01 14.87 -42.57
N TYR A 494 -13.87 14.21 -42.77
CA TYR A 494 -13.15 13.47 -41.75
C TYR A 494 -12.76 14.34 -40.55
N VAL A 495 -12.07 15.46 -40.80
CA VAL A 495 -11.60 16.38 -39.75
C VAL A 495 -12.77 16.90 -38.92
N GLN A 496 -13.90 17.21 -39.54
CA GLN A 496 -15.08 17.69 -38.82
C GLN A 496 -15.81 16.56 -38.06
N ASN A 497 -16.01 15.40 -38.69
CA ASN A 497 -16.76 14.30 -38.09
C ASN A 497 -16.05 13.73 -36.85
N TYR A 498 -14.73 13.56 -36.95
CA TYR A 498 -13.89 13.06 -35.86
C TYR A 498 -13.30 14.16 -34.98
N ASN A 499 -13.69 15.42 -35.22
CA ASN A 499 -13.26 16.59 -34.45
C ASN A 499 -11.73 16.64 -34.27
N ILE A 500 -10.99 16.51 -35.37
CA ILE A 500 -9.53 16.58 -35.35
C ILE A 500 -9.10 18.04 -35.20
N LEU A 501 -8.31 18.30 -34.16
CA LEU A 501 -7.75 19.61 -33.83
C LEU A 501 -6.22 19.52 -33.87
N ASP A 502 -5.53 20.65 -33.81
CA ASP A 502 -4.09 20.71 -33.59
C ASP A 502 -3.80 20.28 -32.14
N VAL A 503 -3.44 19.00 -31.97
CA VAL A 503 -3.21 18.36 -30.66
C VAL A 503 -1.75 18.51 -30.25
N ASN A 504 -0.83 18.47 -31.21
CA ASN A 504 0.60 18.54 -30.95
C ASN A 504 1.12 19.98 -30.79
N GLY A 505 0.31 20.99 -31.12
CA GLY A 505 0.61 22.42 -30.98
C GLY A 505 1.54 22.97 -32.07
N ASP A 506 1.68 22.29 -33.21
CA ASP A 506 2.56 22.70 -34.30
C ASP A 506 1.95 23.74 -35.25
N GLY A 507 0.66 24.06 -35.06
CA GLY A 507 -0.09 25.04 -35.85
C GLY A 507 -0.68 24.48 -37.13
N THR A 508 -0.57 23.17 -37.37
CA THR A 508 -1.18 22.46 -38.49
C THR A 508 -2.16 21.40 -37.99
N ILE A 509 -3.18 21.11 -38.80
CA ILE A 509 -4.10 19.99 -38.53
C ILE A 509 -3.76 18.93 -39.57
N ASP A 510 -3.17 17.83 -39.11
CA ASP A 510 -2.68 16.79 -40.00
C ASP A 510 -2.92 15.34 -39.48
N ALA A 511 -2.35 14.38 -40.19
CA ALA A 511 -2.52 12.97 -39.86
C ALA A 511 -1.80 12.55 -38.56
N VAL A 512 -0.83 13.34 -38.09
CA VAL A 512 -0.15 13.13 -36.80
C VAL A 512 -1.10 13.48 -35.65
N ASP A 513 -1.86 14.57 -35.77
CA ASP A 513 -2.90 14.91 -34.78
C ASP A 513 -3.97 13.82 -34.69
N ALA A 514 -4.41 13.33 -35.86
CA ALA A 514 -5.42 12.29 -35.92
C ALA A 514 -4.90 10.96 -35.37
N LEU A 515 -3.62 10.64 -35.55
CA LEU A 515 -2.95 9.52 -34.89
C LEU A 515 -2.98 9.65 -33.37
N PHE A 516 -2.67 10.83 -32.81
CA PHE A 516 -2.74 11.01 -31.36
C PHE A 516 -4.13 10.75 -30.81
N ARG A 517 -5.18 11.10 -31.56
CA ARG A 517 -6.58 10.91 -31.15
C ARG A 517 -7.10 9.49 -31.39
N TYR A 518 -6.73 8.89 -32.52
CA TYR A 518 -7.14 7.55 -32.94
C TYR A 518 -5.91 6.69 -33.26
N PRO A 519 -5.14 6.23 -32.26
CA PRO A 519 -3.82 5.63 -32.47
C PRO A 519 -3.81 4.36 -33.32
N GLN A 520 -4.97 3.73 -33.45
CA GLN A 520 -5.17 2.48 -34.17
C GLN A 520 -5.85 2.65 -35.54
N GLY A 521 -6.17 3.88 -35.95
CA GLY A 521 -6.99 4.16 -37.13
C GLY A 521 -8.47 3.85 -36.89
N HIS A 522 -9.22 3.60 -37.98
CA HIS A 522 -10.69 3.51 -37.96
C HIS A 522 -11.19 2.16 -38.48
N GLY A 523 -12.26 1.63 -37.87
CA GLY A 523 -12.54 0.19 -38.00
C GLY A 523 -11.56 -0.63 -37.16
N ASP A 524 -11.54 -1.95 -37.14
CA ASP A 524 -12.36 -2.98 -37.78
C ASP A 524 -13.23 -3.64 -36.70
N SER A 525 -14.50 -3.26 -36.56
CA SER A 525 -15.30 -3.65 -35.37
C SER A 525 -15.32 -5.15 -35.11
N TRP A 526 -15.55 -5.97 -36.14
CA TRP A 526 -15.50 -7.43 -36.01
C TRP A 526 -14.11 -7.92 -35.56
N GLY A 527 -13.03 -7.34 -36.07
CA GLY A 527 -11.66 -7.69 -35.71
C GLY A 527 -11.31 -7.33 -34.27
N HIS A 528 -11.76 -6.16 -33.81
CA HIS A 528 -11.65 -5.74 -32.42
C HIS A 528 -12.40 -6.70 -31.47
N TYR A 529 -13.64 -7.08 -31.78
CA TYR A 529 -14.37 -8.05 -30.96
C TYR A 529 -13.74 -9.45 -30.98
N VAL A 530 -13.18 -9.88 -32.12
CA VAL A 530 -12.41 -11.13 -32.20
C VAL A 530 -11.16 -11.06 -31.33
N ARG A 531 -10.43 -9.93 -31.35
CA ARG A 531 -9.25 -9.72 -30.51
C ARG A 531 -9.61 -9.68 -29.02
N ALA A 532 -10.71 -9.03 -28.65
CA ALA A 532 -11.20 -9.01 -27.29
C ALA A 532 -11.52 -10.43 -26.77
N LEU A 533 -12.24 -11.25 -27.54
CA LEU A 533 -12.54 -12.64 -27.13
C LEU A 533 -11.28 -13.50 -27.09
N ARG A 534 -10.28 -13.17 -27.91
CA ARG A 534 -9.04 -13.94 -27.98
C ARG A 534 -8.32 -14.00 -26.63
N TYR A 535 -8.34 -12.96 -25.79
CA TYR A 535 -7.68 -13.02 -24.48
C TYR A 535 -8.25 -14.14 -23.61
N TYR A 536 -9.58 -14.26 -23.54
CA TYR A 536 -10.24 -15.38 -22.84
C TYR A 536 -9.93 -16.73 -23.51
N TYR A 537 -10.00 -16.81 -24.84
CA TYR A 537 -9.69 -18.05 -25.56
C TYR A 537 -8.21 -18.47 -25.46
N ASP A 538 -7.28 -17.55 -25.30
CA ASP A 538 -5.86 -17.85 -25.16
C ASP A 538 -5.62 -18.52 -23.79
N LEU A 539 -6.26 -18.02 -22.72
CA LEU A 539 -6.26 -18.66 -21.40
C LEU A 539 -6.95 -20.04 -21.42
N LEU A 540 -8.19 -20.13 -21.94
CA LEU A 540 -8.96 -21.38 -21.99
C LEU A 540 -8.30 -22.51 -22.79
N ARG A 541 -7.37 -22.17 -23.70
CA ARG A 541 -6.60 -23.15 -24.47
C ARG A 541 -5.33 -23.60 -23.77
N HIS A 542 -4.93 -22.94 -22.69
CA HIS A 542 -3.74 -23.28 -21.95
C HIS A 542 -3.98 -24.53 -21.08
N PRO A 543 -3.09 -25.55 -21.12
CA PRO A 543 -3.36 -26.87 -20.53
C PRO A 543 -3.43 -26.91 -19.00
N VAL A 544 -2.90 -25.91 -18.30
CA VAL A 544 -2.92 -25.84 -16.84
C VAL A 544 -3.86 -24.77 -16.28
N PHE A 545 -4.41 -23.90 -17.14
CA PHE A 545 -5.30 -22.82 -16.70
C PHE A 545 -6.69 -23.38 -16.38
N GLU A 546 -7.28 -22.94 -15.27
CA GLU A 546 -8.65 -23.28 -14.87
C GLU A 546 -9.49 -22.00 -14.71
N TRP A 547 -10.71 -22.00 -15.25
CA TRP A 547 -11.59 -20.82 -15.18
C TRP A 547 -12.16 -20.66 -13.77
N SER A 548 -11.97 -19.51 -13.13
CA SER A 548 -12.45 -19.25 -11.76
C SER A 548 -13.77 -18.47 -11.76
N ASN A 549 -14.75 -18.96 -11.01
CA ASN A 549 -16.09 -18.36 -10.90
C ASN A 549 -16.34 -17.62 -9.57
N GLN A 550 -15.28 -17.20 -8.88
CA GLN A 550 -15.36 -16.67 -7.52
C GLN A 550 -15.22 -15.15 -7.44
N SER A 551 -15.69 -14.58 -6.33
CA SER A 551 -15.41 -13.19 -5.96
C SER A 551 -13.95 -13.02 -5.58
N GLU A 552 -13.33 -11.91 -5.95
CA GLU A 552 -11.97 -11.53 -5.57
C GLU A 552 -11.96 -10.50 -4.43
N ALA A 553 -10.89 -10.47 -3.64
CA ALA A 553 -10.66 -9.40 -2.67
C ALA A 553 -9.97 -8.19 -3.32
N VAL A 554 -10.35 -6.97 -2.95
CA VAL A 554 -9.66 -5.72 -3.30
C VAL A 554 -9.42 -4.92 -2.03
N ASN A 555 -8.24 -4.33 -1.85
CA ASN A 555 -7.98 -3.44 -0.72
C ASN A 555 -8.62 -2.06 -0.96
N VAL A 556 -9.52 -1.70 -0.04
CA VAL A 556 -10.12 -0.37 0.04
C VAL A 556 -9.70 0.25 1.37
N ASN A 557 -8.85 1.28 1.34
CA ASN A 557 -8.31 1.94 2.53
C ASN A 557 -7.66 0.96 3.53
N GLY A 558 -6.87 0.02 3.04
CA GLY A 558 -6.17 -0.98 3.87
C GLY A 558 -7.04 -2.12 4.40
N ARG A 559 -8.29 -2.22 3.94
CA ARG A 559 -9.22 -3.32 4.25
C ARG A 559 -9.62 -4.06 2.97
N ALA A 560 -9.48 -5.38 2.98
CA ALA A 560 -9.93 -6.23 1.89
C ALA A 560 -11.47 -6.30 1.84
N VAL A 561 -12.05 -6.06 0.66
CA VAL A 561 -13.48 -6.16 0.36
C VAL A 561 -13.66 -7.10 -0.84
N ALA A 562 -14.62 -8.04 -0.75
CA ALA A 562 -14.92 -8.96 -1.85
C ALA A 562 -15.73 -8.26 -2.96
N VAL A 563 -15.30 -8.41 -4.21
CA VAL A 563 -15.91 -7.89 -5.43
C VAL A 563 -16.05 -9.05 -6.42
N ASN A 564 -17.20 -9.19 -7.09
CA ASN A 564 -17.39 -10.20 -8.12
C ASN A 564 -17.08 -9.60 -9.49
N TYR A 565 -16.10 -10.14 -10.20
CA TYR A 565 -15.80 -9.78 -11.59
C TYR A 565 -16.61 -10.69 -12.51
N GLN A 566 -17.61 -10.13 -13.19
CA GLN A 566 -18.56 -10.85 -14.05
C GLN A 566 -17.93 -11.23 -15.41
N HIS A 567 -16.84 -11.99 -15.43
CA HIS A 567 -16.10 -12.34 -16.65
C HIS A 567 -16.94 -13.15 -17.65
N GLU A 568 -17.80 -14.05 -17.17
CA GLU A 568 -18.69 -14.84 -18.02
C GLU A 568 -19.71 -13.96 -18.74
N ARG A 569 -20.25 -12.98 -18.01
CA ARG A 569 -21.18 -12.00 -18.58
C ARG A 569 -20.48 -11.13 -19.62
N ALA A 570 -19.29 -10.63 -19.30
CA ALA A 570 -18.49 -9.85 -20.23
C ALA A 570 -18.16 -10.66 -21.50
N PHE A 571 -17.79 -11.94 -21.36
CA PHE A 571 -17.58 -12.84 -22.49
C PHE A 571 -18.85 -13.00 -23.34
N ALA A 572 -20.00 -13.23 -22.71
CA ALA A 572 -21.28 -13.42 -23.39
C ALA A 572 -21.75 -12.15 -24.12
N GLU A 573 -21.63 -10.99 -23.49
CA GLU A 573 -21.96 -9.68 -24.08
C GLU A 573 -21.05 -9.40 -25.28
N LEU A 574 -19.75 -9.66 -25.16
CA LEU A 574 -18.79 -9.49 -26.24
C LEU A 574 -19.03 -10.46 -27.41
N ALA A 575 -19.37 -11.72 -27.12
CA ALA A 575 -19.77 -12.70 -28.12
C ALA A 575 -21.02 -12.27 -28.89
N ALA A 576 -22.00 -11.68 -28.20
CA ALA A 576 -23.21 -11.13 -28.81
C ALA A 576 -22.88 -9.94 -29.73
N LYS A 577 -22.10 -8.97 -29.25
CA LYS A 577 -21.64 -7.81 -30.05
C LYS A 577 -20.87 -8.25 -31.30
N LYS A 578 -19.97 -9.22 -31.14
CA LYS A 578 -19.29 -9.84 -32.27
C LYS A 578 -20.33 -10.34 -33.27
N ALA A 579 -21.22 -11.26 -32.86
CA ALA A 579 -22.23 -11.86 -33.74
C ALA A 579 -23.12 -10.83 -34.45
N GLU A 580 -23.50 -9.75 -33.78
CA GLU A 580 -24.26 -8.64 -34.35
C GLU A 580 -23.47 -7.90 -35.45
N ALA A 581 -22.19 -7.58 -35.18
CA ALA A 581 -21.31 -7.00 -36.20
C ALA A 581 -21.15 -7.92 -37.42
N ALA A 582 -21.09 -9.25 -37.24
CA ALA A 582 -21.10 -10.18 -38.37
C ALA A 582 -22.39 -10.14 -39.16
N GLN A 583 -23.54 -10.05 -38.49
CA GLN A 583 -24.82 -10.05 -39.18
C GLN A 583 -24.89 -8.85 -40.14
N ASN A 584 -24.58 -7.66 -39.64
CA ASN A 584 -24.53 -6.44 -40.45
C ASN A 584 -23.49 -6.57 -41.56
N LEU A 585 -22.33 -7.17 -41.27
CA LEU A 585 -21.31 -7.41 -42.26
C LEU A 585 -21.76 -8.35 -43.39
N VAL A 586 -22.50 -9.41 -43.08
CA VAL A 586 -23.07 -10.32 -44.08
C VAL A 586 -24.10 -9.59 -44.93
N GLU A 587 -24.96 -8.78 -44.30
CA GLU A 587 -25.97 -7.97 -44.99
C GLU A 587 -25.33 -6.92 -45.91
N ALA A 588 -24.38 -6.13 -45.41
CA ALA A 588 -23.65 -5.14 -46.17
C ALA A 588 -22.86 -5.78 -47.33
N THR A 589 -22.25 -6.95 -47.09
CA THR A 589 -21.54 -7.70 -48.15
C THR A 589 -22.54 -8.14 -49.23
N TYR A 590 -23.71 -8.64 -48.84
CA TYR A 590 -24.76 -9.02 -49.79
C TYR A 590 -25.25 -7.81 -50.60
N ARG A 591 -25.52 -6.68 -49.93
CA ARG A 591 -25.91 -5.41 -50.57
C ARG A 591 -24.87 -4.94 -51.59
N SER A 592 -23.57 -5.14 -51.32
CA SER A 592 -22.49 -4.69 -52.20
C SER A 592 -22.41 -5.43 -53.54
N TYR A 593 -22.96 -6.65 -53.61
CA TYR A 593 -23.03 -7.46 -54.81
C TYR A 593 -24.44 -7.62 -55.37
N TRP A 594 -25.43 -6.94 -54.78
CA TRP A 594 -26.83 -7.06 -55.19
C TRP A 594 -27.05 -6.57 -56.62
N VAL A 595 -27.80 -7.38 -57.38
CA VAL A 595 -28.26 -7.06 -58.74
C VAL A 595 -29.70 -7.55 -58.90
N ASP A 596 -30.52 -6.81 -59.64
CA ASP A 596 -31.94 -7.14 -59.87
C ASP A 596 -32.15 -8.32 -60.83
N ASP A 597 -31.10 -8.80 -61.49
CA ASP A 597 -31.15 -9.93 -62.42
C ASP A 597 -31.24 -11.27 -61.66
N PRO A 598 -32.35 -12.01 -61.76
CA PRO A 598 -32.52 -13.29 -61.08
C PRO A 598 -31.48 -14.36 -61.47
N GLU A 599 -30.89 -14.26 -62.67
CA GLU A 599 -29.85 -15.20 -63.11
C GLU A 599 -28.47 -14.88 -62.53
N ALA A 600 -28.24 -13.63 -62.10
CA ALA A 600 -26.96 -13.15 -61.56
C ALA A 600 -26.96 -12.96 -60.03
N ILE A 601 -28.05 -13.29 -59.34
CA ILE A 601 -28.23 -13.10 -57.90
C ILE A 601 -27.14 -13.76 -57.02
N TRP A 602 -26.40 -14.73 -57.57
CA TRP A 602 -25.32 -15.44 -56.86
C TRP A 602 -23.95 -14.76 -56.97
N GLN A 603 -23.85 -13.60 -57.62
CA GLN A 603 -22.59 -12.84 -57.69
C GLN A 603 -22.12 -12.44 -56.28
N GLY A 604 -20.82 -12.57 -56.01
CA GLY A 604 -20.23 -12.21 -54.71
C GLY A 604 -20.55 -13.17 -53.55
N TYR A 605 -21.29 -14.26 -53.80
CA TYR A 605 -21.49 -15.30 -52.78
C TYR A 605 -20.17 -15.93 -52.34
N ARG A 606 -19.23 -16.09 -53.26
CA ARG A 606 -17.84 -16.42 -52.96
C ARG A 606 -16.95 -15.26 -53.35
N ASP A 607 -15.89 -15.09 -52.59
CA ASP A 607 -14.84 -14.15 -52.97
C ASP A 607 -14.07 -14.69 -54.19
N SER A 608 -13.76 -13.82 -55.15
CA SER A 608 -12.84 -14.17 -56.23
C SER A 608 -11.40 -14.39 -55.73
N ASN A 609 -11.05 -13.79 -54.59
CA ASN A 609 -9.80 -14.06 -53.89
C ASN A 609 -10.06 -15.04 -52.74
N GLU A 610 -9.69 -16.31 -52.95
CA GLU A 610 -9.88 -17.38 -51.95
C GLU A 610 -9.04 -17.18 -50.67
N GLU A 611 -7.92 -16.45 -50.74
CA GLU A 611 -7.10 -16.15 -49.54
C GLU A 611 -7.75 -15.09 -48.65
N ARG A 612 -8.42 -14.10 -49.27
CA ARG A 612 -9.18 -13.07 -48.55
C ARG A 612 -10.50 -13.63 -48.03
N ALA A 613 -11.23 -14.35 -48.88
CA ALA A 613 -12.47 -15.04 -48.54
C ALA A 613 -13.52 -14.10 -47.90
N TRP A 614 -13.82 -12.96 -48.53
CA TRP A 614 -14.81 -11.97 -48.08
C TRP A 614 -16.18 -12.03 -48.80
N GLY A 615 -16.49 -13.13 -49.47
CA GLY A 615 -17.80 -13.36 -50.04
C GLY A 615 -18.87 -13.56 -48.96
N VAL A 616 -20.13 -13.47 -49.39
CA VAL A 616 -21.30 -13.62 -48.50
C VAL A 616 -21.30 -14.98 -47.80
N SER A 617 -20.90 -16.04 -48.50
CA SER A 617 -20.89 -17.40 -47.96
C SER A 617 -19.81 -17.60 -46.91
N GLU A 618 -18.67 -16.96 -47.08
CA GLU A 618 -17.53 -17.03 -46.18
C GLU A 618 -17.79 -16.23 -44.91
N TRP A 619 -18.30 -15.00 -45.04
CA TRP A 619 -18.76 -14.23 -43.88
C TRP A 619 -19.91 -14.92 -43.16
N GLY A 620 -20.90 -15.46 -43.87
CA GLY A 620 -21.99 -16.22 -43.28
C GLY A 620 -21.50 -17.44 -42.49
N ARG A 621 -20.44 -18.12 -42.96
CA ARG A 621 -19.82 -19.24 -42.24
C ARG A 621 -19.03 -18.79 -41.01
N ARG A 622 -18.27 -17.69 -41.08
CA ARG A 622 -17.55 -17.11 -39.94
C ARG A 622 -18.52 -16.65 -38.86
N ALA A 623 -19.58 -15.96 -39.27
CA ALA A 623 -20.66 -15.50 -38.41
C ALA A 623 -21.33 -16.66 -37.67
N ALA A 624 -21.88 -17.62 -38.41
CA ALA A 624 -22.66 -18.71 -37.83
C ALA A 624 -21.81 -19.66 -36.98
N SER A 625 -20.64 -20.08 -37.49
CA SER A 625 -19.75 -20.96 -36.74
C SER A 625 -19.16 -20.25 -35.52
N GLY A 626 -18.74 -18.99 -35.67
CA GLY A 626 -18.21 -18.18 -34.58
C GLY A 626 -19.22 -18.04 -33.45
N ALA A 627 -20.42 -17.55 -33.75
CA ALA A 627 -21.49 -17.41 -32.77
C ALA A 627 -21.85 -18.74 -32.08
N TYR A 628 -21.86 -19.85 -32.82
CA TYR A 628 -22.09 -21.17 -32.24
C TYR A 628 -20.97 -21.57 -31.26
N PHE A 629 -19.70 -21.38 -31.62
CA PHE A 629 -18.58 -21.72 -30.74
C PHE A 629 -18.56 -20.84 -29.49
N ASP A 630 -18.78 -19.53 -29.63
CA ASP A 630 -18.84 -18.64 -28.46
C ASP A 630 -20.01 -19.01 -27.55
N TRP A 631 -21.17 -19.35 -28.11
CA TRP A 631 -22.30 -19.82 -27.32
C TRP A 631 -21.97 -21.11 -26.56
N VAL A 632 -21.34 -22.10 -27.20
CA VAL A 632 -20.92 -23.34 -26.53
C VAL A 632 -19.94 -23.04 -25.39
N VAL A 633 -18.97 -22.14 -25.62
CA VAL A 633 -17.94 -21.80 -24.64
C VAL A 633 -18.53 -21.06 -23.45
N ALA A 634 -19.38 -20.05 -23.70
CA ALA A 634 -20.08 -19.32 -22.64
C ALA A 634 -20.90 -20.26 -21.75
N ASN A 635 -21.58 -21.26 -22.33
CA ASN A 635 -22.32 -22.27 -21.57
C ASN A 635 -21.42 -23.27 -20.83
N SER A 636 -20.14 -23.39 -21.21
CA SER A 636 -19.20 -24.33 -20.60
C SER A 636 -18.44 -23.76 -19.40
N VAL A 637 -18.25 -22.44 -19.35
CA VAL A 637 -17.56 -21.77 -18.23
C VAL A 637 -18.49 -21.51 -17.04
N ILE A 638 -19.80 -21.50 -17.26
CA ILE A 638 -20.80 -21.36 -16.18
C ILE A 638 -21.01 -22.72 -15.48
N PRO A 639 -20.90 -22.81 -14.15
CA PRO A 639 -21.14 -24.04 -13.41
C PRO A 639 -22.59 -24.52 -13.58
N ALA A 640 -22.77 -25.83 -13.81
CA ALA A 640 -24.09 -26.42 -14.02
C ALA A 640 -24.96 -26.50 -12.74
N THR A 641 -24.34 -26.40 -11.57
CA THR A 641 -24.95 -26.49 -10.25
C THR A 641 -24.24 -25.54 -9.31
N ASP A 642 -25.01 -24.77 -8.54
CA ASP A 642 -24.46 -24.00 -7.42
C ASP A 642 -24.10 -24.96 -6.28
N THR A 643 -22.84 -24.96 -5.89
CA THR A 643 -22.31 -25.84 -4.84
C THR A 643 -22.39 -25.22 -3.45
N ALA A 644 -22.74 -23.93 -3.34
CA ALA A 644 -22.87 -23.24 -2.06
C ALA A 644 -24.29 -23.42 -1.48
N PRO A 645 -24.46 -24.12 -0.34
CA PRO A 645 -25.78 -24.41 0.23
C PRO A 645 -26.50 -23.16 0.77
N GLU A 646 -25.80 -22.04 0.94
CA GLU A 646 -26.33 -20.73 1.36
C GLU A 646 -26.86 -19.86 0.21
N HIS A 647 -26.61 -20.21 -1.06
CA HIS A 647 -27.15 -19.48 -2.20
C HIS A 647 -28.61 -19.87 -2.46
N GLU A 648 -29.56 -19.07 -1.97
CA GLU A 648 -30.97 -19.17 -2.37
C GLU A 648 -31.20 -18.43 -3.70
N GLY A 649 -30.98 -19.14 -4.82
CA GLY A 649 -31.29 -18.67 -6.16
C GLY A 649 -31.01 -19.73 -7.22
N THR A 650 -31.81 -19.80 -8.27
CA THR A 650 -31.41 -20.50 -9.50
C THR A 650 -30.29 -19.70 -10.15
N ILE A 651 -29.20 -20.34 -10.56
CA ILE A 651 -28.25 -19.75 -11.53
C ILE A 651 -29.10 -19.29 -12.72
N GLU A 652 -29.30 -17.98 -12.87
CA GLU A 652 -29.95 -17.43 -14.06
C GLU A 652 -28.99 -17.68 -15.24
N ARG A 653 -29.37 -18.66 -16.06
CA ARG A 653 -28.71 -18.99 -17.32
C ARG A 653 -29.00 -17.95 -18.40
#